data_AF-A0A6P1ZHS4-F1
#
_entry.id   AF-A0A6P1ZHS4-F1
#
_cell.length_a   1.000
_cell.length_b   1.000
_cell.length_c   1.000
_cell.angle_alpha   90.00
_cell.angle_beta   90.00
_cell.angle_gamma   90.00
#
_symmetry.space_group_name_H-M   'P 1'
#
loop_
_entity.id
_entity.type
_entity.pdbx_description
1 polymer ?
#
loop_
_entity_poly.entity_id
_entity_poly.type
_entity_poly.pdbx_seq_one_letter_code
_entity_poly.pdbx_strand_id
1 'polypeptide(L)'
;MDTDKKLQLLGERLRYIQDIFGNRTNEHIELLKTKLDEFLKREPTLAFPDKVRELASLEDLFTFQENRLERELTPMDKVRIVRHPQRICLKDILENVYDNYTEIGGQDEYSIDPSMLIARAYITRRMRGRVQHQPVMVIGQEKGHGQEFRNGGSVKPWGNAKALHYMKVAETENIPIHTYVFTPGSYPIEDYPGAAQQIAKNLYEMASLKVPVIAVFSEGGSGGAEAIGLADKRLMLSHGYYSVISPEGAAAIESGIRQGQRAPVEFIENAARNLKITAEDNKRMGYIDRIVPEPPLGARPEHYDFFKLLRQEVISATDEVVLKVRGIKLFRAWALRRRKRMQTTRTDAESLYVRWGLSANAREDLLVRRYKRFGNMSRKAFLDPRPTWKRAHSSAYEMLWSVYSFFKYDMFRKHSKKVRRTVEEVGAEVSYVWDRVLTPVNKLRNVLSKPKALPPEKEQQLTQLSYWEEENGSQSGAWKYVSPKAREDRAISCPNAATHGCLDLWAPDLYGDFAGVCSYCGHHFRMEYHWYLYNVFDANSIYEFNEEIESQNPLDYEGFAQKLEQAKKKTGLKSACKTFEARIDGIQLIVAMLTADFRGGSVGAAEGEKFYRAAERARKKHFPFLAYVHGTAGIRIQEGVNGVIQMPRCTMAIRRYIDAGGLYLVLYDTNSYAGPVASFLGCSPYQFSIRSANIGFAGPGVIKETTGMDIPPDYHKAYRALSRGHIQGIWDRREVRGNLQQALLTMGGRNLYYR
;
A
#
# COMPACT_ATOMS: atom_id res chain seq x y z
N MET A 1 0.34 18.21 -50.76
CA MET A 1 0.49 18.73 -49.38
C MET A 1 -0.20 17.85 -48.35
N ASP A 2 -1.43 17.34 -48.60
CA ASP A 2 -2.10 16.42 -47.66
C ASP A 2 -1.69 14.94 -47.85
N THR A 3 -1.28 14.53 -49.06
CA THR A 3 -0.85 13.15 -49.38
C THR A 3 0.43 12.73 -48.67
N ASP A 4 1.45 13.58 -48.69
CA ASP A 4 2.77 13.25 -48.15
C ASP A 4 2.73 13.14 -46.62
N LYS A 5 1.91 13.99 -45.98
CA LYS A 5 1.64 13.93 -44.53
C LYS A 5 0.92 12.62 -44.16
N LYS A 6 -0.07 12.20 -44.95
CA LYS A 6 -0.77 10.92 -44.75
C LYS A 6 0.15 9.72 -44.95
N LEU A 7 1.04 9.75 -45.93
CA LEU A 7 2.06 8.72 -46.13
C LEU A 7 3.01 8.62 -44.93
N GLN A 8 3.47 9.76 -44.42
CA GLN A 8 4.28 9.80 -43.20
C GLN A 8 3.54 9.19 -42.01
N LEU A 9 2.25 9.52 -41.82
CA LEU A 9 1.41 8.96 -40.76
C LEU A 9 1.24 7.44 -40.90
N LEU A 10 1.07 6.91 -42.12
CA LEU A 10 1.01 5.47 -42.36
C LEU A 10 2.34 4.78 -42.03
N GLY A 11 3.47 5.39 -42.37
CA GLY A 11 4.80 4.91 -41.99
C GLY A 11 5.04 4.94 -40.47
N GLU A 12 4.54 5.95 -39.78
CA GLU A 12 4.55 6.04 -38.31
C GLU A 12 3.66 4.97 -37.67
N ARG A 13 2.46 4.72 -38.22
CA ARG A 13 1.57 3.63 -37.78
C ARG A 13 2.22 2.26 -37.96
N LEU A 14 2.89 2.02 -39.09
CA LEU A 14 3.58 0.74 -39.31
C LEU A 14 4.70 0.52 -38.29
N ARG A 15 5.52 1.55 -38.02
CA ARG A 15 6.56 1.50 -36.99
C ARG A 15 5.98 1.25 -35.60
N TYR A 16 4.89 1.94 -35.25
CA TYR A 16 4.17 1.72 -33.99
C TYR A 16 3.73 0.26 -33.82
N ILE A 17 3.16 -0.33 -34.88
CA ILE A 17 2.73 -1.73 -34.87
C ILE A 17 3.95 -2.66 -34.68
N GLN A 18 5.04 -2.41 -35.39
CA GLN A 18 6.28 -3.19 -35.27
C GLN A 18 6.86 -3.13 -33.85
N ASP A 19 6.87 -1.95 -33.22
CA ASP A 19 7.37 -1.75 -31.86
C ASP A 19 6.53 -2.52 -30.80
N ILE A 20 5.20 -2.63 -31.01
CA ILE A 20 4.31 -3.38 -30.12
C ILE A 20 4.57 -4.89 -30.20
N PHE A 21 4.64 -5.45 -31.41
CA PHE A 21 4.79 -6.89 -31.59
C PHE A 21 6.26 -7.35 -31.51
N GLY A 22 7.21 -6.41 -31.53
CA GLY A 22 8.63 -6.65 -31.35
C GLY A 22 9.19 -7.62 -32.41
N ASN A 23 9.99 -8.59 -31.95
CA ASN A 23 10.65 -9.55 -32.84
C ASN A 23 9.74 -10.69 -33.34
N ARG A 24 8.44 -10.65 -33.04
CA ARG A 24 7.50 -11.70 -33.44
C ARG A 24 7.12 -11.51 -34.91
N THR A 25 7.41 -12.48 -35.75
CA THR A 25 6.97 -12.49 -37.15
C THR A 25 5.44 -12.63 -37.21
N ASN A 26 4.78 -11.64 -37.79
CA ASN A 26 3.33 -11.63 -38.01
C ASN A 26 3.04 -11.34 -39.49
N GLU A 27 2.29 -12.24 -40.12
CA GLU A 27 1.92 -12.16 -41.54
C GLU A 27 1.18 -10.85 -41.87
N HIS A 28 0.39 -10.32 -40.93
CA HIS A 28 -0.34 -9.07 -41.10
C HIS A 28 0.57 -7.85 -41.17
N ILE A 29 1.67 -7.85 -40.40
CA ILE A 29 2.64 -6.74 -40.39
C ILE A 29 3.47 -6.76 -41.68
N GLU A 30 3.89 -7.94 -42.12
CA GLU A 30 4.61 -8.10 -43.39
C GLU A 30 3.74 -7.72 -44.60
N LEU A 31 2.43 -8.03 -44.56
CA LEU A 31 1.47 -7.60 -45.57
C LEU A 31 1.37 -6.07 -45.64
N LEU A 32 1.23 -5.39 -44.50
CA LEU A 32 1.15 -3.92 -44.45
C LEU A 32 2.43 -3.28 -44.97
N LYS A 33 3.59 -3.80 -44.57
CA LYS A 33 4.89 -3.35 -45.04
C LYS A 33 5.02 -3.50 -46.55
N THR A 34 4.72 -4.69 -47.08
CA THR A 34 4.78 -4.97 -48.52
C THR A 34 3.87 -4.04 -49.31
N LYS A 35 2.64 -3.81 -48.84
CA LYS A 35 1.67 -2.93 -49.52
C LYS A 35 2.07 -1.45 -49.47
N LEU A 36 2.66 -1.01 -48.36
CA LEU A 36 3.19 0.35 -48.24
C LEU A 36 4.39 0.55 -49.18
N ASP A 37 5.31 -0.41 -49.24
CA ASP A 37 6.49 -0.36 -50.13
C ASP A 37 6.09 -0.42 -51.61
N GLU A 38 5.08 -1.22 -51.97
CA GLU A 38 4.49 -1.24 -53.31
C GLU A 38 3.90 0.12 -53.70
N PHE A 39 3.18 0.77 -52.78
CA PHE A 39 2.60 2.09 -53.00
C PHE A 39 3.69 3.16 -53.15
N LEU A 40 4.70 3.19 -52.28
CA LEU A 40 5.82 4.14 -52.35
C LEU A 40 6.60 4.04 -53.67
N LYS A 41 6.74 2.83 -54.23
CA LYS A 41 7.38 2.63 -55.55
C LYS A 41 6.52 3.15 -56.72
N ARG A 42 5.19 3.13 -56.59
CA ARG A 42 4.23 3.54 -57.64
C ARG A 42 3.82 5.01 -57.52
N GLU A 43 3.98 5.61 -56.36
CA GLU A 43 3.65 7.01 -56.09
C GLU A 43 4.20 7.99 -57.14
N PRO A 44 5.46 7.91 -57.61
CA PRO A 44 5.97 8.89 -58.58
C PRO A 44 5.28 8.81 -59.95
N THR A 45 4.69 7.66 -60.31
CA THR A 45 4.13 7.41 -61.66
C THR A 45 2.61 7.57 -61.75
N LEU A 46 1.90 7.74 -60.64
CA LEU A 46 0.44 7.82 -60.59
C LEU A 46 -0.12 9.25 -60.81
N ALA A 47 -1.29 9.35 -61.43
CA ALA A 47 -2.04 10.60 -61.52
C ALA A 47 -2.64 10.99 -60.16
N PHE A 48 -2.80 12.29 -59.90
CA PHE A 48 -3.25 12.80 -58.60
C PHE A 48 -4.59 12.21 -58.08
N PRO A 49 -5.63 12.01 -58.90
CA PRO A 49 -6.89 11.39 -58.43
C PRO A 49 -6.71 9.94 -57.99
N ASP A 50 -5.88 9.18 -58.72
CA ASP A 50 -5.62 7.76 -58.43
C ASP A 50 -4.79 7.61 -57.16
N LYS A 51 -3.84 8.52 -56.93
CA LYS A 51 -3.07 8.60 -55.66
C LYS A 51 -3.98 8.70 -54.44
N VAL A 52 -4.96 9.60 -54.48
CA VAL A 52 -5.87 9.82 -53.34
C VAL A 52 -6.73 8.58 -53.10
N ARG A 53 -7.22 7.93 -54.16
CA ARG A 53 -8.04 6.72 -54.07
C ARG A 53 -7.28 5.53 -53.52
N GLU A 54 -6.07 5.26 -54.03
CA GLU A 54 -5.23 4.18 -53.54
C GLU A 54 -4.78 4.41 -52.10
N LEU A 55 -4.46 5.66 -51.73
CA LEU A 55 -4.10 6.01 -50.37
C LEU A 55 -5.26 5.76 -49.39
N ALA A 56 -6.49 6.12 -49.76
CA ALA A 56 -7.68 5.84 -48.94
C ALA A 56 -7.90 4.32 -48.77
N SER A 57 -7.72 3.53 -49.85
CA SER A 57 -7.78 2.07 -49.79
C SER A 57 -6.70 1.48 -48.86
N LEU A 58 -5.50 2.08 -48.85
CA LEU A 58 -4.42 1.69 -47.96
C LEU A 58 -4.75 2.05 -46.50
N GLU A 59 -5.31 3.23 -46.23
CA GLU A 59 -5.80 3.62 -44.89
C GLU A 59 -6.86 2.65 -44.34
N ASP A 60 -7.80 2.22 -45.20
CA ASP A 60 -8.81 1.23 -44.86
C ASP A 60 -8.18 -0.14 -44.56
N LEU A 61 -7.18 -0.55 -45.35
CA LEU A 61 -6.43 -1.79 -45.10
C LEU A 61 -5.69 -1.73 -43.75
N PHE A 62 -5.01 -0.62 -43.44
CA PHE A 62 -4.35 -0.43 -42.14
C PHE A 62 -5.36 -0.56 -41.00
N THR A 63 -6.50 0.13 -41.10
CA THR A 63 -7.56 0.09 -40.08
C THR A 63 -8.12 -1.33 -39.92
N PHE A 64 -8.30 -2.07 -41.01
CA PHE A 64 -8.75 -3.46 -40.97
C PHE A 64 -7.74 -4.38 -40.30
N GLN A 65 -6.45 -4.26 -40.62
CA GLN A 65 -5.40 -5.10 -40.02
C GLN A 65 -5.15 -4.75 -38.55
N GLU A 66 -5.18 -3.47 -38.17
CA GLU A 66 -5.08 -3.06 -36.76
C GLU A 66 -6.19 -3.69 -35.91
N ASN A 67 -7.43 -3.74 -36.42
CA ASN A 67 -8.55 -4.39 -35.75
C ASN A 67 -8.40 -5.92 -35.65
N ARG A 68 -7.65 -6.55 -36.55
CA ARG A 68 -7.30 -7.98 -36.46
C ARG A 68 -6.22 -8.22 -35.42
N LEU A 69 -5.12 -7.46 -35.50
CA LEU A 69 -4.00 -7.49 -34.57
C LEU A 69 -4.44 -7.24 -33.12
N GLU A 70 -5.39 -6.33 -32.93
CA GLU A 70 -6.02 -6.05 -31.63
C GLU A 70 -6.56 -7.31 -30.93
N ARG A 71 -7.11 -8.26 -31.70
CA ARG A 71 -7.68 -9.51 -31.16
C ARG A 71 -6.63 -10.54 -30.76
N GLU A 72 -5.40 -10.37 -31.24
CA GLU A 72 -4.27 -11.27 -31.03
C GLU A 72 -3.34 -10.77 -29.91
N LEU A 73 -3.63 -9.61 -29.31
CA LEU A 73 -2.78 -9.00 -28.29
C LEU A 73 -2.59 -9.93 -27.09
N THR A 74 -1.33 -10.20 -26.78
CA THR A 74 -0.95 -10.87 -25.53
C THR A 74 -0.89 -9.87 -24.37
N PRO A 75 -0.88 -10.34 -23.10
CA PRO A 75 -0.67 -9.45 -21.96
C PRO A 75 0.64 -8.63 -22.06
N MET A 76 1.69 -9.19 -22.65
CA MET A 76 2.97 -8.47 -22.81
C MET A 76 2.89 -7.42 -23.91
N ASP A 77 2.13 -7.67 -24.99
CA ASP A 77 1.88 -6.65 -26.03
C ASP A 77 1.11 -5.46 -25.43
N LYS A 78 0.14 -5.72 -24.54
CA LYS A 78 -0.53 -4.65 -23.77
C LYS A 78 0.46 -3.84 -22.91
N VAL A 79 1.44 -4.50 -22.26
CA VAL A 79 2.50 -3.79 -21.53
C VAL A 79 3.33 -2.91 -22.47
N ARG A 80 3.69 -3.39 -23.67
CA ARG A 80 4.43 -2.60 -24.67
C ARG A 80 3.62 -1.41 -25.17
N ILE A 81 2.32 -1.59 -25.44
CA ILE A 81 1.39 -0.51 -25.82
C ILE A 81 1.36 0.57 -24.75
N VAL A 82 1.13 0.20 -23.50
CA VAL A 82 1.09 1.14 -22.36
C VAL A 82 2.42 1.86 -22.20
N ARG A 83 3.52 1.18 -22.49
CA ARG A 83 4.86 1.75 -22.33
C ARG A 83 5.36 2.56 -23.52
N HIS A 84 4.65 2.56 -24.64
CA HIS A 84 5.09 3.19 -25.88
C HIS A 84 5.15 4.74 -25.76
N PRO A 85 6.15 5.43 -26.34
CA PRO A 85 6.26 6.89 -26.27
C PRO A 85 5.09 7.67 -26.90
N GLN A 86 4.50 7.15 -27.98
CA GLN A 86 3.33 7.74 -28.65
C GLN A 86 2.00 7.52 -27.89
N ARG A 87 2.03 6.79 -26.77
CA ARG A 87 0.87 6.55 -25.93
C ARG A 87 0.46 7.86 -25.24
N ILE A 88 -0.84 8.02 -24.98
CA ILE A 88 -1.33 9.14 -24.16
C ILE A 88 -0.59 9.26 -22.82
N CYS A 89 -0.38 10.50 -22.40
CA CYS A 89 0.18 10.85 -21.11
C CYS A 89 -0.81 11.67 -20.27
N LEU A 90 -0.42 12.01 -19.03
CA LEU A 90 -1.31 12.74 -18.13
C LEU A 90 -1.56 14.18 -18.60
N LYS A 91 -0.56 14.83 -19.21
CA LYS A 91 -0.73 16.13 -19.86
C LYS A 91 -1.77 16.10 -20.98
N ASP A 92 -1.73 15.11 -21.86
CA ASP A 92 -2.73 14.96 -22.92
C ASP A 92 -4.15 14.82 -22.35
N ILE A 93 -4.28 14.08 -21.23
CA ILE A 93 -5.55 13.95 -20.50
C ILE A 93 -5.97 15.29 -19.90
N LEU A 94 -5.07 16.05 -19.28
CA LEU A 94 -5.40 17.36 -18.69
C LEU A 94 -5.91 18.34 -19.74
N GLU A 95 -5.27 18.38 -20.90
CA GLU A 95 -5.62 19.27 -22.01
C GLU A 95 -6.96 18.89 -22.68
N ASN A 96 -7.26 17.60 -22.81
CA ASN A 96 -8.42 17.13 -23.58
C ASN A 96 -9.63 16.70 -22.73
N VAL A 97 -9.45 16.38 -21.44
CA VAL A 97 -10.54 15.94 -20.55
C VAL A 97 -11.09 17.07 -19.68
N TYR A 98 -10.29 18.08 -19.35
CA TYR A 98 -10.68 19.19 -18.48
C TYR A 98 -10.75 20.49 -19.30
N ASP A 99 -11.63 21.42 -18.92
CA ASP A 99 -11.83 22.65 -19.71
C ASP A 99 -10.76 23.70 -19.45
N ASN A 100 -10.25 23.73 -18.21
CA ASN A 100 -9.14 24.57 -17.80
C ASN A 100 -8.42 23.90 -16.63
N TYR A 101 -7.10 24.03 -16.56
CA TYR A 101 -6.32 23.55 -15.44
C TYR A 101 -5.15 24.50 -15.13
N THR A 102 -4.74 24.48 -13.87
CA THR A 102 -3.52 25.14 -13.39
C THR A 102 -2.65 24.07 -12.76
N GLU A 103 -1.48 23.82 -13.37
CA GLU A 103 -0.48 22.93 -12.78
C GLU A 103 0.04 23.52 -11.48
N ILE A 104 0.17 22.69 -10.45
CA ILE A 104 0.58 23.11 -9.13
C ILE A 104 1.99 22.58 -8.86
N GLY A 105 2.90 23.54 -8.62
CA GLY A 105 4.30 23.28 -8.30
C GLY A 105 4.52 22.67 -6.92
N GLY A 106 5.78 22.28 -6.69
CA GLY A 106 6.28 21.94 -5.36
C GLY A 106 6.43 23.19 -4.48
N GLN A 107 6.46 23.00 -3.17
CA GLN A 107 6.75 24.07 -2.21
C GLN A 107 8.24 24.45 -2.22
N ASP A 108 9.12 23.45 -2.34
CA ASP A 108 10.59 23.58 -2.36
C ASP A 108 11.19 22.91 -3.61
N GLU A 109 12.43 23.23 -4.00
CA GLU A 109 13.14 22.62 -5.14
C GLU A 109 13.17 21.08 -5.05
N TYR A 110 13.43 20.54 -3.84
CA TYR A 110 13.45 19.10 -3.58
C TYR A 110 12.06 18.45 -3.62
N SER A 111 10.97 19.23 -3.62
CA SER A 111 9.59 18.71 -3.72
C SER A 111 9.08 18.65 -5.16
N ILE A 112 9.85 19.16 -6.13
CA ILE A 112 9.52 19.11 -7.55
C ILE A 112 9.94 17.74 -8.09
N ASP A 113 9.02 16.78 -8.00
CA ASP A 113 9.13 15.54 -8.77
C ASP A 113 8.42 15.70 -10.14
N PRO A 114 9.16 15.66 -11.26
CA PRO A 114 8.55 15.76 -12.59
C PRO A 114 7.71 14.54 -12.97
N SER A 115 7.87 13.42 -12.26
CA SER A 115 7.07 12.20 -12.43
C SER A 115 5.72 12.27 -11.73
N MET A 116 5.48 13.25 -10.85
CA MET A 116 4.20 13.47 -10.17
C MET A 116 3.64 14.83 -10.56
N LEU A 117 2.59 14.84 -11.37
CA LEU A 117 1.91 16.05 -11.82
C LEU A 117 0.62 16.24 -11.02
N ILE A 118 0.42 17.46 -10.53
CA ILE A 118 -0.76 17.85 -9.78
C ILE A 118 -1.34 19.09 -10.44
N ALA A 119 -2.65 19.10 -10.66
CA ALA A 119 -3.33 20.22 -11.30
C ALA A 119 -4.68 20.49 -10.64
N ARG A 120 -4.98 21.77 -10.46
CA ARG A 120 -6.33 22.23 -10.17
C ARG A 120 -7.08 22.39 -11.47
N ALA A 121 -8.13 21.60 -11.68
CA ALA A 121 -8.86 21.59 -12.93
C ALA A 121 -10.34 21.95 -12.75
N TYR A 122 -10.99 22.38 -13.82
CA TYR A 122 -12.41 22.66 -13.87
C TYR A 122 -13.12 21.81 -14.92
N ILE A 123 -14.30 21.30 -14.55
CA ILE A 123 -15.24 20.68 -15.47
C ILE A 123 -16.47 21.59 -15.59
N THR A 124 -16.73 22.02 -16.81
CA THR A 124 -17.81 22.93 -17.17
C THR A 124 -19.01 22.12 -17.65
N ARG A 125 -20.16 22.28 -16.98
CA ARG A 125 -21.43 21.67 -17.40
C ARG A 125 -22.45 22.74 -17.77
N ARG A 126 -23.23 22.50 -18.82
CA ARG A 126 -24.35 23.36 -19.23
C ARG A 126 -25.66 22.76 -18.76
N MET A 127 -26.42 23.49 -17.95
CA MET A 127 -27.73 23.07 -17.47
C MET A 127 -28.75 24.20 -17.67
N ARG A 128 -29.82 23.94 -18.43
CA ARG A 128 -30.94 24.88 -18.66
C ARG A 128 -30.46 26.30 -19.04
N GLY A 129 -29.46 26.39 -19.91
CA GLY A 129 -28.88 27.67 -20.35
C GLY A 129 -27.88 28.31 -19.38
N ARG A 130 -27.61 27.72 -18.20
CA ARG A 130 -26.58 28.20 -17.27
C ARG A 130 -25.32 27.33 -17.34
N VAL A 131 -24.17 27.98 -17.35
CA VAL A 131 -22.85 27.34 -17.27
C VAL A 131 -22.48 27.19 -15.79
N GLN A 132 -22.04 26.00 -15.39
CA GLN A 132 -21.59 25.70 -14.03
C GLN A 132 -20.20 25.08 -14.09
N HIS A 133 -19.25 25.68 -13.37
CA HIS A 133 -17.88 25.16 -13.25
C HIS A 133 -17.77 24.34 -11.96
N GLN A 134 -17.24 23.12 -12.07
CA GLN A 134 -17.01 22.24 -10.94
C GLN A 134 -15.50 22.03 -10.78
N PRO A 135 -14.91 22.49 -9.65
CA PRO A 135 -13.50 22.28 -9.40
C PRO A 135 -13.20 20.82 -9.06
N VAL A 136 -12.03 20.35 -9.47
CA VAL A 136 -11.48 19.01 -9.22
C VAL A 136 -9.99 19.14 -8.94
N MET A 137 -9.49 18.30 -8.04
CA MET A 137 -8.04 18.10 -7.89
C MET A 137 -7.62 16.90 -8.75
N VAL A 138 -6.71 17.11 -9.69
CA VAL A 138 -6.13 16.06 -10.52
C VAL A 138 -4.73 15.75 -10.01
N ILE A 139 -4.46 14.48 -9.73
CA ILE A 139 -3.15 14.01 -9.25
C ILE A 139 -2.77 12.80 -10.08
N GLY A 140 -1.60 12.76 -10.69
CA GLY A 140 -1.20 11.56 -11.39
C GLY A 140 0.26 11.48 -11.72
N GLN A 141 0.64 10.30 -12.17
CA GLN A 141 1.99 10.04 -12.64
C GLN A 141 2.13 10.53 -14.08
N GLU A 142 3.22 11.23 -14.36
CA GLU A 142 3.55 11.71 -15.70
C GLU A 142 4.76 10.94 -16.21
N LYS A 143 4.59 10.30 -17.36
CA LYS A 143 5.64 9.56 -18.05
C LYS A 143 6.20 10.40 -19.20
N GLY A 144 5.31 10.84 -20.10
CA GLY A 144 5.46 11.89 -21.11
C GLY A 144 6.74 11.93 -21.94
N HIS A 145 6.87 12.97 -22.76
CA HIS A 145 8.09 13.28 -23.49
C HIS A 145 9.23 13.60 -22.52
N GLY A 146 10.34 12.85 -22.57
CA GLY A 146 11.43 12.91 -21.58
C GLY A 146 11.28 11.87 -20.46
N GLN A 147 10.98 10.63 -20.84
CA GLN A 147 10.78 9.50 -19.93
C GLN A 147 11.97 9.29 -18.98
N GLU A 148 13.19 9.53 -19.44
CA GLU A 148 14.41 9.43 -18.63
C GLU A 148 14.42 10.44 -17.49
N PHE A 149 14.09 11.70 -17.78
CA PHE A 149 13.96 12.76 -16.77
C PHE A 149 12.85 12.46 -15.74
N ARG A 150 11.83 11.70 -16.15
CA ARG A 150 10.70 11.29 -15.30
C ARG A 150 10.80 9.85 -14.78
N ASN A 151 11.97 9.22 -14.85
CA ASN A 151 12.20 7.86 -14.34
C ASN A 151 11.14 6.83 -14.81
N GLY A 152 10.62 6.97 -16.03
CA GLY A 152 9.57 6.09 -16.54
C GLY A 152 8.18 6.28 -15.90
N GLY A 153 7.93 7.38 -15.19
CA GLY A 153 6.74 7.56 -14.34
C GLY A 153 6.90 6.97 -12.93
N SER A 154 8.11 6.54 -12.55
CA SER A 154 8.42 6.06 -11.20
C SER A 154 8.64 7.25 -10.27
N VAL A 155 7.67 7.47 -9.39
CA VAL A 155 7.64 8.63 -8.50
C VAL A 155 8.60 8.44 -7.33
N LYS A 156 9.33 9.50 -7.00
CA LYS A 156 10.23 9.58 -5.85
C LYS A 156 9.43 9.91 -4.57
N PRO A 157 10.00 9.67 -3.36
CA PRO A 157 9.27 9.86 -2.12
C PRO A 157 8.65 11.27 -1.96
N TRP A 158 9.39 12.33 -2.28
CA TRP A 158 8.88 13.70 -2.21
C TRP A 158 7.73 13.99 -3.20
N GLY A 159 7.69 13.34 -4.36
CA GLY A 159 6.54 13.42 -5.28
C GLY A 159 5.27 12.85 -4.63
N ASN A 160 5.38 11.71 -3.97
CA ASN A 160 4.27 11.14 -3.19
C ASN A 160 3.88 12.01 -1.99
N ALA A 161 4.84 12.69 -1.35
CA ALA A 161 4.55 13.66 -0.28
C ALA A 161 3.78 14.88 -0.81
N LYS A 162 4.16 15.40 -1.98
CA LYS A 162 3.44 16.46 -2.69
C LYS A 162 2.01 16.03 -3.01
N ALA A 163 1.82 14.81 -3.52
CA ALA A 163 0.49 14.26 -3.78
C ALA A 163 -0.38 14.25 -2.52
N LEU A 164 0.14 13.76 -1.40
CA LEU A 164 -0.59 13.73 -0.13
C LEU A 164 -0.98 15.13 0.35
N HIS A 165 -0.08 16.11 0.24
CA HIS A 165 -0.37 17.48 0.62
C HIS A 165 -1.61 18.02 -0.13
N TYR A 166 -1.64 17.87 -1.47
CA TYR A 166 -2.75 18.36 -2.26
C TYR A 166 -4.02 17.51 -2.17
N MET A 167 -3.94 16.24 -1.77
CA MET A 167 -5.12 15.47 -1.34
C MET A 167 -5.79 16.09 -0.11
N LYS A 168 -5.01 16.63 0.84
CA LYS A 168 -5.53 17.34 2.02
C LYS A 168 -6.09 18.73 1.70
N VAL A 169 -5.49 19.42 0.73
CA VAL A 169 -6.07 20.66 0.19
C VAL A 169 -7.43 20.37 -0.45
N ALA A 170 -7.53 19.33 -1.27
CA ALA A 170 -8.79 18.91 -1.89
C ALA A 170 -9.87 18.54 -0.84
N GLU A 171 -9.47 17.87 0.25
CA GLU A 171 -10.34 17.58 1.39
C GLU A 171 -10.86 18.85 2.06
N THR A 172 -9.99 19.84 2.26
CA THR A 172 -10.31 21.14 2.87
C THR A 172 -11.29 21.94 2.01
N GLU A 173 -11.07 21.96 0.70
CA GLU A 173 -11.93 22.64 -0.28
C GLU A 173 -13.23 21.89 -0.60
N ASN A 174 -13.38 20.65 -0.11
CA ASN A 174 -14.54 19.79 -0.35
C ASN A 174 -14.78 19.48 -1.85
N ILE A 175 -13.71 19.20 -2.57
CA ILE A 175 -13.71 18.88 -4.01
C ILE A 175 -13.30 17.41 -4.23
N PRO A 176 -13.77 16.76 -5.31
CA PRO A 176 -13.33 15.41 -5.63
C PRO A 176 -11.89 15.39 -6.15
N ILE A 177 -11.27 14.22 -6.05
CA ILE A 177 -9.92 13.94 -6.52
C ILE A 177 -10.01 12.93 -7.67
N HIS A 178 -9.43 13.25 -8.81
CA HIS A 178 -9.21 12.30 -9.90
C HIS A 178 -7.74 11.92 -9.92
N THR A 179 -7.46 10.62 -9.75
CA THR A 179 -6.11 10.09 -9.81
C THR A 179 -5.85 9.33 -11.11
N TYR A 180 -4.69 9.54 -11.71
CA TYR A 180 -4.26 8.87 -12.93
C TYR A 180 -2.98 8.09 -12.66
N VAL A 181 -3.06 6.76 -12.78
CA VAL A 181 -1.99 5.83 -12.43
C VAL A 181 -1.28 5.38 -13.71
N PHE A 182 -0.06 5.89 -13.88
CA PHE A 182 0.83 5.75 -15.03
C PHE A 182 2.25 5.46 -14.52
N THR A 183 2.41 4.36 -13.79
CA THR A 183 3.69 4.00 -13.18
C THR A 183 3.99 2.50 -13.29
N PRO A 184 5.24 2.14 -13.66
CA PRO A 184 5.71 0.76 -13.55
C PRO A 184 5.97 0.35 -12.10
N GLY A 185 6.09 1.31 -11.17
CA GLY A 185 6.40 1.08 -9.75
C GLY A 185 6.96 2.35 -9.09
N SER A 186 7.11 2.32 -7.76
CA SER A 186 7.75 3.45 -7.06
C SER A 186 9.25 3.48 -7.31
N TYR A 187 9.85 4.67 -7.33
CA TYR A 187 11.30 4.79 -7.35
C TYR A 187 11.88 4.21 -6.05
N PRO A 188 12.84 3.26 -6.09
CA PRO A 188 13.16 2.41 -4.95
C PRO A 188 14.25 3.02 -4.04
N ILE A 189 14.18 4.33 -3.75
CA ILE A 189 15.11 5.04 -2.85
C ILE A 189 14.50 5.18 -1.46
N GLU A 190 15.32 4.94 -0.44
CA GLU A 190 15.00 5.07 0.99
C GLU A 190 15.47 6.39 1.61
N ASP A 191 16.01 7.33 0.84
CA ASP A 191 16.38 8.65 1.37
C ASP A 191 15.14 9.38 1.89
N TYR A 192 15.29 10.11 3.01
CA TYR A 192 14.19 10.77 3.70
C TYR A 192 13.37 11.61 2.71
N PRO A 193 12.02 11.43 2.64
CA PRO A 193 11.14 10.74 3.59
C PRO A 193 11.00 9.20 3.46
N GLY A 194 11.71 8.58 2.52
CA GLY A 194 11.70 7.13 2.28
C GLY A 194 10.52 6.67 1.41
N ALA A 195 10.77 5.82 0.41
CA ALA A 195 9.72 5.34 -0.49
C ALA A 195 8.65 4.55 0.26
N ALA A 196 9.04 3.58 1.09
CA ALA A 196 8.07 2.77 1.84
C ALA A 196 7.23 3.65 2.80
N GLN A 197 7.88 4.50 3.58
CA GLN A 197 7.27 5.31 4.63
C GLN A 197 6.29 6.32 4.04
N GLN A 198 6.65 6.95 2.92
CA GLN A 198 5.76 7.90 2.27
C GLN A 198 4.55 7.20 1.62
N ILE A 199 4.72 6.03 0.99
CA ILE A 199 3.58 5.26 0.47
C ILE A 199 2.66 4.81 1.62
N ALA A 200 3.22 4.35 2.74
CA ALA A 200 2.46 3.97 3.92
C ALA A 200 1.64 5.14 4.47
N LYS A 201 2.25 6.33 4.54
CA LYS A 201 1.60 7.57 4.97
C LYS A 201 0.48 7.97 4.01
N ASN A 202 0.71 7.89 2.69
CA ASN A 202 -0.33 8.18 1.70
C ASN A 202 -1.53 7.24 1.87
N LEU A 203 -1.31 5.93 1.92
CA LEU A 203 -2.38 4.94 2.10
C LEU A 203 -3.16 5.16 3.41
N TYR A 204 -2.46 5.48 4.49
CA TYR A 204 -3.07 5.74 5.79
C TYR A 204 -3.97 6.97 5.78
N GLU A 205 -3.54 8.05 5.14
CA GLU A 205 -4.33 9.28 5.03
C GLU A 205 -5.49 9.12 4.04
N MET A 206 -5.24 8.48 2.89
CA MET A 206 -6.25 8.18 1.87
C MET A 206 -7.41 7.32 2.40
N ALA A 207 -7.11 6.41 3.34
CA ALA A 207 -8.13 5.61 4.01
C ALA A 207 -9.20 6.47 4.72
N SER A 208 -8.85 7.68 5.14
CA SER A 208 -9.70 8.60 5.91
C SER A 208 -10.13 9.87 5.16
N LEU A 209 -9.76 10.04 3.88
CA LEU A 209 -10.12 11.22 3.09
C LEU A 209 -11.64 11.38 2.95
N LYS A 210 -12.17 12.55 3.30
CA LYS A 210 -13.61 12.85 3.31
C LYS A 210 -14.17 13.31 1.97
N VAL A 211 -13.40 13.24 0.89
CA VAL A 211 -13.82 13.60 -0.47
C VAL A 211 -13.83 12.39 -1.39
N PRO A 212 -14.65 12.38 -2.46
CA PRO A 212 -14.66 11.31 -3.44
C PRO A 212 -13.31 11.20 -4.17
N VAL A 213 -12.78 9.98 -4.28
CA VAL A 213 -11.55 9.70 -5.05
C VAL A 213 -11.88 8.73 -6.19
N ILE A 214 -11.53 9.10 -7.43
CA ILE A 214 -11.70 8.28 -8.62
C ILE A 214 -10.32 8.00 -9.21
N ALA A 215 -9.91 6.73 -9.28
CA ALA A 215 -8.63 6.34 -9.86
C ALA A 215 -8.82 5.76 -11.26
N VAL A 216 -8.00 6.18 -12.22
CA VAL A 216 -7.92 5.65 -13.58
C VAL A 216 -6.55 5.00 -13.77
N PHE A 217 -6.54 3.70 -14.05
CA PHE A 217 -5.31 2.93 -14.25
C PHE A 217 -4.99 2.78 -15.75
N SER A 218 -3.78 3.18 -16.13
CA SER A 218 -3.16 2.83 -17.42
C SER A 218 -1.98 1.89 -17.18
N GLU A 219 -0.99 2.33 -16.40
CA GLU A 219 0.15 1.51 -15.96
C GLU A 219 0.13 1.44 -14.44
N GLY A 220 -0.19 0.27 -13.87
CA GLY A 220 -0.36 0.09 -12.43
C GLY A 220 0.65 -0.88 -11.80
N GLY A 221 1.81 -0.39 -11.41
CA GLY A 221 2.83 -1.18 -10.70
C GLY A 221 2.78 -1.12 -9.17
N SER A 222 2.38 -2.23 -8.54
CA SER A 222 2.64 -2.54 -7.13
C SER A 222 2.24 -1.42 -6.14
N GLY A 223 3.08 -1.16 -5.13
CA GLY A 223 2.90 -0.08 -4.15
C GLY A 223 2.95 1.33 -4.75
N GLY A 224 3.64 1.54 -5.87
CA GLY A 224 3.67 2.84 -6.56
C GLY A 224 2.30 3.22 -7.13
N ALA A 225 1.57 2.24 -7.66
CA ALA A 225 0.20 2.43 -8.10
C ALA A 225 -0.76 2.69 -6.93
N GLU A 226 -0.61 1.95 -5.83
CA GLU A 226 -1.47 2.12 -4.66
C GLU A 226 -1.22 3.42 -3.89
N ALA A 227 -0.03 4.03 -4.00
CA ALA A 227 0.32 5.31 -3.37
C ALA A 227 -0.66 6.45 -3.68
N ILE A 228 -1.34 6.39 -4.83
CA ILE A 228 -2.43 7.31 -5.23
C ILE A 228 -3.68 6.54 -5.73
N GLY A 229 -3.69 5.21 -5.61
CA GLY A 229 -4.70 4.32 -6.19
C GLY A 229 -5.84 3.90 -5.24
N LEU A 230 -5.73 4.21 -3.94
CA LEU A 230 -6.81 3.96 -2.96
C LEU A 230 -8.00 4.88 -3.25
N ALA A 231 -9.02 4.35 -3.94
CA ALA A 231 -10.12 5.14 -4.48
C ALA A 231 -11.50 4.53 -4.23
N ASP A 232 -12.54 5.39 -4.24
CA ASP A 232 -13.95 5.00 -4.10
C ASP A 232 -14.49 4.32 -5.36
N LYS A 233 -13.93 4.68 -6.52
CA LYS A 233 -14.16 4.05 -7.82
C LYS A 233 -12.82 3.87 -8.54
N ARG A 234 -12.60 2.70 -9.13
CA ARG A 234 -11.41 2.37 -9.91
C ARG A 234 -11.83 2.06 -11.35
N LEU A 235 -11.35 2.86 -12.29
CA LEU A 235 -11.49 2.68 -13.73
C LEU A 235 -10.15 2.20 -14.29
N MET A 236 -10.16 1.50 -15.40
CA MET A 236 -8.93 1.04 -16.06
C MET A 236 -9.09 1.13 -17.56
N LEU A 237 -8.08 1.59 -18.26
CA LEU A 237 -8.09 1.60 -19.73
C LEU A 237 -7.98 0.15 -20.25
N SER A 238 -8.60 -0.18 -21.39
CA SER A 238 -8.69 -1.56 -21.89
C SER A 238 -7.33 -2.21 -22.18
N HIS A 239 -6.34 -1.43 -22.59
CA HIS A 239 -4.97 -1.90 -22.81
C HIS A 239 -4.08 -1.68 -21.60
N GLY A 240 -4.60 -1.00 -20.57
CA GLY A 240 -3.90 -0.83 -19.31
C GLY A 240 -3.61 -2.15 -18.61
N TYR A 241 -2.63 -2.13 -17.70
CA TYR A 241 -2.35 -3.24 -16.79
C TYR A 241 -2.28 -2.79 -15.33
N TYR A 242 -2.63 -3.69 -14.42
CA TYR A 242 -2.48 -3.50 -12.98
C TYR A 242 -1.94 -4.80 -12.38
N SER A 243 -0.80 -4.71 -11.69
CA SER A 243 0.01 -5.85 -11.29
C SER A 243 0.74 -5.63 -9.96
N VAL A 244 1.15 -6.73 -9.33
CA VAL A 244 1.96 -6.76 -8.09
C VAL A 244 3.42 -6.38 -8.28
N ILE A 245 3.93 -6.58 -9.48
CA ILE A 245 5.28 -6.25 -9.90
C ILE A 245 5.27 -6.16 -11.43
N SER A 246 6.28 -5.53 -12.01
CA SER A 246 6.49 -5.59 -13.45
C SER A 246 6.73 -7.05 -13.91
N PRO A 247 6.28 -7.45 -15.11
CA PRO A 247 6.55 -8.79 -15.64
C PRO A 247 8.04 -9.18 -15.62
N GLU A 248 8.91 -8.21 -15.88
CA GLU A 248 10.36 -8.37 -15.85
C GLU A 248 10.86 -8.66 -14.43
N GLY A 249 10.36 -7.93 -13.44
CA GLY A 249 10.71 -8.15 -12.03
C GLY A 249 10.20 -9.49 -11.50
N ALA A 250 9.02 -9.93 -11.93
CA ALA A 250 8.52 -11.28 -11.63
C ALA A 250 9.43 -12.35 -12.24
N ALA A 251 9.77 -12.23 -13.53
CA ALA A 251 10.63 -13.18 -14.21
C ALA A 251 12.03 -13.27 -13.57
N ALA A 252 12.62 -12.13 -13.17
CA ALA A 252 13.90 -12.09 -12.48
C ALA A 252 13.87 -12.82 -11.12
N ILE A 253 12.81 -12.63 -10.33
CA ILE A 253 12.65 -13.29 -9.02
C ILE A 253 12.43 -14.79 -9.18
N GLU A 254 11.68 -15.22 -10.20
CA GLU A 254 11.31 -16.62 -10.37
C GLU A 254 12.38 -17.49 -11.03
N SER A 255 13.13 -16.92 -11.98
CA SER A 255 14.20 -17.64 -12.69
C SER A 255 15.45 -17.86 -11.82
N GLY A 256 15.56 -17.20 -10.66
CA GLY A 256 16.71 -17.36 -9.76
C GLY A 256 18.04 -16.92 -10.38
N ILE A 257 17.97 -16.14 -11.47
CA ILE A 257 19.13 -15.67 -12.22
C ILE A 257 20.00 -14.76 -11.33
N ARG A 258 21.32 -14.87 -11.48
CA ARG A 258 22.30 -14.07 -10.71
C ARG A 258 22.08 -12.57 -10.96
N GLN A 259 22.38 -11.75 -9.95
CA GLN A 259 22.28 -10.29 -10.03
C GLN A 259 22.97 -9.75 -11.30
N GLY A 260 22.23 -8.99 -12.12
CA GLY A 260 22.76 -8.30 -13.31
C GLY A 260 22.52 -8.97 -14.67
N GLN A 261 21.82 -10.11 -14.74
CA GLN A 261 21.41 -10.73 -16.00
C GLN A 261 19.89 -10.56 -16.24
N ARG A 262 19.52 -10.13 -17.45
CA ARG A 262 18.11 -9.99 -17.84
C ARG A 262 17.44 -11.35 -17.99
N ALA A 263 16.20 -11.45 -17.52
CA ALA A 263 15.40 -12.66 -17.70
C ALA A 263 15.13 -12.91 -19.20
N PRO A 264 15.13 -14.17 -19.67
CA PRO A 264 14.80 -14.48 -21.06
C PRO A 264 13.37 -14.05 -21.40
N VAL A 265 13.13 -13.67 -22.65
CA VAL A 265 11.84 -13.12 -23.13
C VAL A 265 10.67 -14.06 -22.84
N GLU A 266 10.85 -15.36 -23.03
CA GLU A 266 9.83 -16.37 -22.77
C GLU A 266 9.36 -16.38 -21.30
N PHE A 267 10.28 -16.21 -20.35
CA PHE A 267 9.93 -16.14 -18.93
C PHE A 267 9.15 -14.87 -18.60
N ILE A 268 9.48 -13.74 -19.25
CA ILE A 268 8.76 -12.47 -19.08
C ILE A 268 7.32 -12.60 -19.60
N GLU A 269 7.14 -13.19 -20.78
CA GLU A 269 5.81 -13.42 -21.37
C GLU A 269 4.96 -14.39 -20.53
N ASN A 270 5.58 -15.47 -20.03
CA ASN A 270 4.92 -16.40 -19.12
C ASN A 270 4.54 -15.74 -17.79
N ALA A 271 5.42 -14.91 -17.22
CA ALA A 271 5.12 -14.14 -16.01
C ALA A 271 3.95 -13.16 -16.25
N ALA A 272 3.95 -12.41 -17.36
CA ALA A 272 2.86 -11.50 -17.71
C ALA A 272 1.50 -12.24 -17.81
N ARG A 273 1.50 -13.45 -18.37
CA ARG A 273 0.29 -14.30 -18.50
C ARG A 273 -0.17 -14.84 -17.15
N ASN A 274 0.74 -15.32 -16.30
CA ASN A 274 0.43 -15.95 -15.02
C ASN A 274 -0.01 -14.94 -13.96
N LEU A 275 0.46 -13.69 -14.05
CA LEU A 275 0.08 -12.62 -13.13
C LEU A 275 -1.34 -12.06 -13.37
N LYS A 276 -1.99 -12.40 -14.49
CA LYS A 276 -3.36 -11.96 -14.84
C LYS A 276 -3.53 -10.44 -14.75
N ILE A 277 -2.64 -9.70 -15.42
CA ILE A 277 -2.47 -8.24 -15.25
C ILE A 277 -3.47 -7.38 -16.03
N THR A 278 -4.25 -7.99 -16.94
CA THR A 278 -5.08 -7.26 -17.92
C THR A 278 -6.28 -6.57 -17.28
N ALA A 279 -6.87 -5.60 -17.98
CA ALA A 279 -8.09 -4.92 -17.52
C ALA A 279 -9.26 -5.91 -17.34
N GLU A 280 -9.38 -6.90 -18.23
CA GLU A 280 -10.41 -7.94 -18.17
C GLU A 280 -10.25 -8.83 -16.93
N ASP A 281 -9.02 -9.25 -16.64
CA ASP A 281 -8.69 -10.05 -15.45
C ASP A 281 -9.00 -9.28 -14.17
N ASN A 282 -8.54 -8.03 -14.08
CA ASN A 282 -8.75 -7.16 -12.93
C ASN A 282 -10.25 -6.88 -12.68
N LYS A 283 -11.05 -6.74 -13.74
CA LYS A 283 -12.51 -6.58 -13.63
C LYS A 283 -13.18 -7.86 -13.15
N ARG A 284 -12.78 -9.02 -13.69
CA ARG A 284 -13.31 -10.34 -13.30
C ARG A 284 -13.03 -10.64 -11.82
N MET A 285 -11.87 -10.23 -11.32
CA MET A 285 -11.48 -10.39 -9.91
C MET A 285 -12.10 -9.33 -8.98
N GLY A 286 -12.62 -8.23 -9.54
CA GLY A 286 -13.31 -7.18 -8.78
C GLY A 286 -12.40 -6.09 -8.19
N TYR A 287 -11.19 -5.92 -8.72
CA TYR A 287 -10.27 -4.85 -8.30
C TYR A 287 -10.58 -3.50 -8.94
N ILE A 288 -11.11 -3.54 -10.15
CA ILE A 288 -11.60 -2.39 -10.87
C ILE A 288 -13.12 -2.50 -11.06
N ASP A 289 -13.79 -1.35 -11.14
CA ASP A 289 -15.24 -1.29 -11.34
C ASP A 289 -15.63 -1.31 -12.81
N ARG A 290 -14.81 -0.71 -13.68
CA ARG A 290 -15.15 -0.49 -15.08
C ARG A 290 -13.90 -0.37 -15.95
N ILE A 291 -14.03 -0.87 -17.17
CA ILE A 291 -13.03 -0.73 -18.22
C ILE A 291 -13.46 0.41 -19.13
N VAL A 292 -12.56 1.34 -19.43
CA VAL A 292 -12.72 2.40 -20.42
C VAL A 292 -12.13 1.87 -21.72
N PRO A 293 -12.95 1.65 -22.77
CA PRO A 293 -12.45 1.10 -24.01
C PRO A 293 -11.59 2.11 -24.74
N GLU A 294 -10.52 1.63 -25.32
CA GLU A 294 -9.58 2.41 -26.11
C GLU A 294 -9.71 2.10 -27.61
N PRO A 295 -9.18 2.97 -28.47
CA PRO A 295 -8.98 2.66 -29.89
C PRO A 295 -8.10 1.42 -30.10
N PRO A 296 -8.18 0.75 -31.26
CA PRO A 296 -7.32 -0.38 -31.61
C PRO A 296 -5.84 -0.04 -31.42
N LEU A 297 -5.09 -0.98 -30.82
CA LEU A 297 -3.69 -0.85 -30.44
C LEU A 297 -3.38 0.29 -29.46
N GLY A 298 -4.40 1.01 -28.98
CA GLY A 298 -4.27 1.96 -27.89
C GLY A 298 -4.56 3.43 -28.20
N ALA A 299 -4.88 4.20 -27.15
CA ALA A 299 -5.08 5.64 -27.28
C ALA A 299 -3.77 6.41 -27.53
N ARG A 300 -3.81 7.38 -28.45
CA ARG A 300 -2.74 8.32 -28.82
C ARG A 300 -3.29 9.76 -28.78
N PRO A 301 -2.46 10.81 -28.73
CA PRO A 301 -2.92 12.20 -28.59
C PRO A 301 -3.94 12.66 -29.64
N GLU A 302 -3.92 12.11 -30.85
CA GLU A 302 -4.86 12.43 -31.93
C GLU A 302 -6.26 11.78 -31.77
N HIS A 303 -6.43 10.86 -30.82
CA HIS A 303 -7.70 10.14 -30.62
C HIS A 303 -8.70 10.94 -29.75
N TYR A 304 -9.20 12.08 -30.28
CA TYR A 304 -10.13 12.97 -29.57
C TYR A 304 -11.41 12.30 -29.05
N ASP A 305 -11.95 11.32 -29.79
CA ASP A 305 -13.14 10.57 -29.36
C ASP A 305 -12.90 9.78 -28.07
N PHE A 306 -11.67 9.28 -27.87
CA PHE A 306 -11.29 8.60 -26.63
C PHE A 306 -11.28 9.57 -25.44
N PHE A 307 -10.75 10.78 -25.59
CA PHE A 307 -10.76 11.78 -24.52
C PHE A 307 -12.18 12.22 -24.16
N LYS A 308 -13.05 12.39 -25.15
CA LYS A 308 -14.48 12.65 -24.92
C LYS A 308 -15.14 11.53 -24.11
N LEU A 309 -14.84 10.27 -24.45
CA LEU A 309 -15.32 9.12 -23.69
C LEU A 309 -14.75 9.08 -22.26
N LEU A 310 -13.45 9.31 -22.10
CA LEU A 310 -12.77 9.32 -20.80
C LEU A 310 -13.36 10.40 -19.88
N ARG A 311 -13.64 11.60 -20.41
CA ARG A 311 -14.32 12.68 -19.70
C ARG A 311 -15.69 12.25 -19.19
N GLN A 312 -16.51 11.65 -20.05
CA GLN A 312 -17.82 11.14 -19.66
C GLN A 312 -17.73 10.06 -18.57
N GLU A 313 -16.75 9.17 -18.67
CA GLU A 313 -16.57 8.07 -17.73
C GLU A 313 -16.10 8.54 -16.35
N VAL A 314 -15.15 9.47 -16.28
CA VAL A 314 -14.66 10.05 -15.03
C VAL A 314 -15.74 10.90 -14.35
N ILE A 315 -16.49 11.71 -15.11
CA ILE A 315 -17.66 12.46 -14.60
C ILE A 315 -18.71 11.49 -14.05
N SER A 316 -19.02 10.44 -14.80
CA SER A 316 -20.02 9.44 -14.42
C SER A 316 -19.63 8.69 -13.15
N ALA A 317 -18.36 8.30 -13.03
CA ALA A 317 -17.81 7.68 -11.83
C ALA A 317 -17.92 8.58 -10.59
N THR A 318 -17.57 9.86 -10.73
CA THR A 318 -17.65 10.85 -9.63
C THR A 318 -19.09 11.05 -9.18
N ASP A 319 -20.00 11.26 -10.13
CA ASP A 319 -21.42 11.39 -9.83
C ASP A 319 -21.99 10.13 -9.17
N GLU A 320 -21.58 8.93 -9.60
CA GLU A 320 -22.03 7.66 -9.01
C GLU A 320 -21.65 7.56 -7.54
N VAL A 321 -20.41 7.94 -7.19
CA VAL A 321 -19.93 7.93 -5.79
C VAL A 321 -20.74 8.93 -4.96
N VAL A 322 -20.90 10.16 -5.44
CA VAL A 322 -21.63 11.21 -4.72
C VAL A 322 -23.12 10.86 -4.53
N LEU A 323 -23.78 10.35 -5.57
CA LEU A 323 -25.19 9.96 -5.51
C LEU A 323 -25.44 8.74 -4.62
N LYS A 324 -24.48 7.81 -4.54
CA LYS A 324 -24.58 6.65 -3.64
C LYS A 324 -24.59 7.08 -2.19
N VAL A 325 -23.85 8.12 -1.86
CA VAL A 325 -23.65 8.63 -0.51
C VAL A 325 -24.78 9.58 -0.08
N ARG A 326 -25.33 10.39 -0.98
CA ARG A 326 -26.44 11.31 -0.66
C ARG A 326 -27.74 10.56 -0.31
N GLY A 327 -28.33 10.94 0.82
CA GLY A 327 -29.27 10.14 1.61
C GLY A 327 -30.72 9.97 1.13
N ILE A 328 -31.12 10.43 -0.06
CA ILE A 328 -32.52 10.27 -0.50
C ILE A 328 -32.67 8.95 -1.28
N LYS A 329 -32.98 7.86 -0.57
CA LYS A 329 -33.11 6.48 -1.12
C LYS A 329 -34.01 6.38 -2.36
N LEU A 330 -35.10 7.15 -2.40
CA LEU A 330 -36.06 7.18 -3.52
C LEU A 330 -35.49 7.82 -4.79
N PHE A 331 -34.91 9.01 -4.67
CA PHE A 331 -34.21 9.67 -5.78
C PHE A 331 -32.96 8.90 -6.21
N ARG A 332 -32.29 8.21 -5.29
CA ARG A 332 -31.15 7.33 -5.58
C ARG A 332 -31.53 6.17 -6.50
N ALA A 333 -32.63 5.46 -6.23
CA ALA A 333 -33.07 4.35 -7.08
C ALA A 333 -33.57 4.84 -8.45
N TRP A 334 -34.31 5.94 -8.49
CA TRP A 334 -34.80 6.55 -9.73
C TRP A 334 -33.68 7.14 -10.59
N ALA A 335 -32.75 7.91 -10.01
CA ALA A 335 -31.60 8.47 -10.72
C ALA A 335 -30.65 7.37 -11.24
N LEU A 336 -30.38 6.33 -10.45
CA LEU A 336 -29.56 5.19 -10.89
C LEU A 336 -30.25 4.37 -11.99
N ARG A 337 -31.57 4.14 -11.92
CA ARG A 337 -32.34 3.42 -12.96
C ARG A 337 -32.45 4.20 -14.27
N ARG A 338 -32.79 5.50 -14.21
CA ARG A 338 -32.83 6.38 -15.39
C ARG A 338 -31.46 6.48 -16.05
N ARG A 339 -30.38 6.48 -15.26
CA ARG A 339 -29.00 6.50 -15.75
C ARG A 339 -28.54 5.18 -16.35
N LYS A 340 -28.92 4.02 -15.78
CA LYS A 340 -28.64 2.71 -16.40
C LYS A 340 -29.30 2.58 -17.79
N ARG A 341 -30.45 3.24 -17.99
CA ARG A 341 -31.17 3.36 -19.27
C ARG A 341 -30.53 4.37 -20.24
N MET A 342 -29.88 5.42 -19.74
CA MET A 342 -29.01 6.36 -20.48
C MET A 342 -27.57 5.85 -20.68
N GLN A 343 -27.22 4.68 -20.14
CA GLN A 343 -25.92 4.07 -20.41
C GLN A 343 -25.98 3.16 -21.65
N THR A 344 -27.18 2.64 -21.95
CA THR A 344 -27.49 1.90 -23.18
C THR A 344 -27.74 2.82 -24.38
N THR A 345 -28.22 4.04 -24.14
CA THR A 345 -28.33 5.10 -25.14
C THR A 345 -27.20 6.08 -24.84
N ARG A 346 -26.08 6.07 -25.57
CA ARG A 346 -24.86 6.91 -25.35
C ARG A 346 -25.16 8.43 -25.38
N THR A 347 -26.01 8.93 -24.49
CA THR A 347 -26.48 10.31 -24.39
C THR A 347 -25.83 10.99 -23.18
N ASP A 348 -25.43 12.25 -23.36
CA ASP A 348 -24.41 12.98 -22.58
C ASP A 348 -24.50 12.85 -21.06
N ALA A 349 -23.46 12.25 -20.46
CA ALA A 349 -23.22 12.27 -19.00
C ALA A 349 -23.16 13.72 -18.44
N GLU A 350 -22.88 14.69 -19.30
CA GLU A 350 -22.83 16.13 -18.98
C GLU A 350 -24.21 16.77 -18.77
N SER A 351 -25.29 16.13 -19.23
CA SER A 351 -26.66 16.66 -19.13
C SER A 351 -27.21 16.68 -17.69
N LEU A 352 -26.66 15.85 -16.80
CA LEU A 352 -27.07 15.77 -15.40
C LEU A 352 -26.07 16.54 -14.53
N TYR A 353 -26.52 17.62 -13.88
CA TYR A 353 -25.70 18.32 -12.90
C TYR A 353 -25.78 17.66 -11.52
N VAL A 354 -24.65 17.20 -11.00
CA VAL A 354 -24.52 16.70 -9.62
C VAL A 354 -23.48 17.54 -8.89
N ARG A 355 -23.90 18.29 -7.87
CA ARG A 355 -22.96 19.02 -7.00
C ARG A 355 -22.06 18.03 -6.26
N TRP A 356 -20.75 18.10 -6.44
CA TRP A 356 -19.81 17.14 -5.84
C TRP A 356 -19.46 17.37 -4.37
N GLY A 357 -19.63 18.59 -3.85
CA GLY A 357 -19.42 18.86 -2.43
C GLY A 357 -20.30 17.99 -1.52
N LEU A 358 -19.69 17.39 -0.49
CA LEU A 358 -20.38 16.51 0.46
C LEU A 358 -20.72 17.25 1.76
N SER A 359 -21.85 16.89 2.38
CA SER A 359 -22.20 17.30 3.74
C SER A 359 -21.49 16.42 4.78
N ALA A 360 -21.45 16.83 6.05
CA ALA A 360 -20.78 16.07 7.11
C ALA A 360 -21.25 14.61 7.20
N ASN A 361 -22.56 14.35 7.19
CA ASN A 361 -23.11 12.99 7.23
C ASN A 361 -22.75 12.17 5.98
N ALA A 362 -22.73 12.80 4.81
CA ALA A 362 -22.32 12.15 3.57
C ALA A 362 -20.83 11.75 3.62
N ARG A 363 -19.97 12.56 4.25
CA ARG A 363 -18.54 12.22 4.40
C ARG A 363 -18.36 10.93 5.22
N GLU A 364 -19.08 10.77 6.32
CA GLU A 364 -19.02 9.54 7.12
C GLU A 364 -19.53 8.31 6.35
N ASP A 365 -20.64 8.46 5.62
CA ASP A 365 -21.18 7.40 4.76
C ASP A 365 -20.20 6.99 3.64
N LEU A 366 -19.44 7.94 3.10
CA LEU A 366 -18.37 7.68 2.13
C LEU A 366 -17.27 6.81 2.75
N LEU A 367 -16.77 7.18 3.93
CA LEU A 367 -15.73 6.43 4.64
C LEU A 367 -16.15 4.98 4.94
N VAL A 368 -17.39 4.80 5.43
CA VAL A 368 -17.94 3.46 5.69
C VAL A 368 -18.03 2.63 4.42
N ARG A 369 -18.38 3.24 3.28
CA ARG A 369 -18.46 2.54 1.98
C ARG A 369 -17.09 2.17 1.46
N ARG A 370 -16.12 3.08 1.53
CA ARG A 370 -14.73 2.82 1.14
C ARG A 370 -14.17 1.65 1.94
N TYR A 371 -14.41 1.64 3.25
CA TYR A 371 -14.00 0.55 4.12
C TYR A 371 -14.64 -0.79 3.70
N LYS A 372 -15.96 -0.82 3.50
CA LYS A 372 -16.66 -2.03 3.05
C LYS A 372 -16.16 -2.52 1.69
N ARG A 373 -15.84 -1.59 0.78
CA ARG A 373 -15.28 -1.90 -0.54
C ARG A 373 -13.97 -2.67 -0.40
N PHE A 374 -12.94 -2.09 0.21
CA PHE A 374 -11.63 -2.75 0.35
C PHE A 374 -11.66 -3.96 1.28
N GLY A 375 -12.47 -3.93 2.35
CA GLY A 375 -12.65 -5.07 3.26
C GLY A 375 -13.23 -6.32 2.57
N ASN A 376 -13.98 -6.13 1.48
CA ASN A 376 -14.58 -7.21 0.68
C ASN A 376 -13.68 -7.72 -0.46
N MET A 377 -12.67 -6.96 -0.87
CA MET A 377 -11.74 -7.39 -1.92
C MET A 377 -10.88 -8.58 -1.45
N SER A 378 -10.49 -9.44 -2.39
CA SER A 378 -9.64 -10.64 -2.18
C SER A 378 -10.14 -11.66 -1.14
N ARG A 379 -11.41 -11.58 -0.69
CA ARG A 379 -12.01 -12.55 0.24
C ARG A 379 -12.14 -13.97 -0.32
N LYS A 380 -12.09 -14.12 -1.66
CA LYS A 380 -12.18 -15.40 -2.36
C LYS A 380 -10.82 -16.05 -2.62
N ALA A 381 -9.73 -15.39 -2.25
CA ALA A 381 -8.38 -15.78 -2.65
C ALA A 381 -7.59 -16.55 -1.59
N PHE A 382 -8.23 -16.87 -0.46
CA PHE A 382 -7.71 -17.73 0.58
C PHE A 382 -8.71 -18.84 0.88
N LEU A 383 -8.22 -19.93 1.47
CA LEU A 383 -9.05 -21.03 1.90
C LEU A 383 -9.45 -20.84 3.36
N ASP A 384 -10.75 -20.94 3.65
CA ASP A 384 -11.28 -21.05 5.01
C ASP A 384 -12.09 -22.35 5.06
N PRO A 385 -11.55 -23.47 5.57
CA PRO A 385 -12.22 -24.76 5.54
C PRO A 385 -13.38 -24.86 6.55
N ARG A 386 -13.63 -23.84 7.38
CA ARG A 386 -14.67 -23.90 8.41
C ARG A 386 -16.07 -23.96 7.78
N PRO A 387 -16.97 -24.82 8.29
CA PRO A 387 -18.37 -24.83 7.90
C PRO A 387 -19.04 -23.46 8.08
N THR A 388 -20.02 -23.14 7.24
CA THR A 388 -20.76 -21.86 7.30
C THR A 388 -21.38 -21.59 8.68
N TRP A 389 -21.86 -22.63 9.37
CA TRP A 389 -22.39 -22.50 10.73
C TRP A 389 -21.33 -22.11 11.76
N LYS A 390 -20.10 -22.66 11.70
CA LYS A 390 -19.00 -22.27 12.60
C LYS A 390 -18.58 -20.82 12.34
N ARG A 391 -18.58 -20.38 11.08
CA ARG A 391 -18.31 -18.98 10.71
C ARG A 391 -19.40 -18.05 11.25
N ALA A 392 -20.66 -18.45 11.16
CA ALA A 392 -21.79 -17.71 11.70
C ALA A 392 -21.75 -17.65 13.22
N HIS A 393 -21.47 -18.76 13.90
CA HIS A 393 -21.32 -18.82 15.35
C HIS A 393 -20.16 -17.96 15.85
N SER A 394 -18.98 -18.05 15.22
CA SER A 394 -17.83 -17.19 15.53
C SER A 394 -18.17 -15.71 15.33
N SER A 395 -18.88 -15.37 14.25
CA SER A 395 -19.34 -14.00 13.99
C SER A 395 -20.38 -13.53 15.02
N ALA A 396 -21.31 -14.40 15.43
CA ALA A 396 -22.32 -14.11 16.44
C ALA A 396 -21.70 -13.93 17.82
N TYR A 397 -20.76 -14.80 18.20
CA TYR A 397 -19.98 -14.67 19.44
C TYR A 397 -19.20 -13.35 19.45
N GLU A 398 -18.52 -13.01 18.36
CA GLU A 398 -17.83 -11.72 18.25
C GLU A 398 -18.79 -10.52 18.26
N MET A 399 -20.01 -10.66 17.73
CA MET A 399 -21.03 -9.63 17.77
C MET A 399 -21.57 -9.45 19.19
N LEU A 400 -21.90 -10.54 19.89
CA LEU A 400 -22.27 -10.53 21.30
C LEU A 400 -21.17 -9.92 22.16
N TRP A 401 -19.91 -10.27 21.91
CA TRP A 401 -18.77 -9.67 22.58
C TRP A 401 -18.62 -8.18 22.24
N SER A 402 -18.85 -7.79 20.98
CA SER A 402 -18.83 -6.37 20.59
C SER A 402 -19.94 -5.58 21.27
N VAL A 403 -21.13 -6.16 21.44
CA VAL A 403 -22.24 -5.56 22.18
C VAL A 403 -21.85 -5.45 23.65
N TYR A 404 -21.43 -6.55 24.28
CA TYR A 404 -20.93 -6.54 25.66
C TYR A 404 -19.84 -5.50 25.88
N SER A 405 -18.86 -5.43 24.98
CA SER A 405 -17.77 -4.45 25.00
C SER A 405 -18.28 -3.02 24.84
N PHE A 406 -19.22 -2.78 23.93
CA PHE A 406 -19.87 -1.47 23.77
C PHE A 406 -20.63 -1.04 25.03
N PHE A 407 -21.40 -1.96 25.63
CA PHE A 407 -22.12 -1.70 26.87
C PHE A 407 -21.14 -1.42 28.01
N LYS A 408 -20.14 -2.29 28.22
CA LYS A 408 -19.15 -2.20 29.31
C LYS A 408 -18.21 -0.99 29.17
N TYR A 409 -17.68 -0.75 27.98
CA TYR A 409 -16.59 0.20 27.77
C TYR A 409 -16.98 1.47 27.02
N ASP A 410 -18.04 1.51 26.22
CA ASP A 410 -18.35 2.69 25.40
C ASP A 410 -19.49 3.53 26.02
N MET A 411 -20.53 2.87 26.56
CA MET A 411 -21.65 3.55 27.21
C MET A 411 -21.31 4.09 28.61
N PHE A 412 -20.73 3.25 29.48
CA PHE A 412 -20.30 3.70 30.82
C PHE A 412 -19.13 4.71 30.75
N ARG A 413 -18.26 4.60 29.74
CA ARG A 413 -17.06 5.43 29.64
C ARG A 413 -17.30 6.80 29.00
N LYS A 414 -18.27 7.01 28.11
CA LYS A 414 -18.58 8.37 27.60
C LYS A 414 -19.05 9.29 28.73
N HIS A 415 -19.83 8.77 29.67
CA HIS A 415 -20.21 9.50 30.87
C HIS A 415 -19.03 9.64 31.85
N SER A 416 -18.29 8.56 32.12
CA SER A 416 -17.12 8.60 33.00
C SER A 416 -15.98 9.50 32.50
N LYS A 417 -15.65 9.50 31.19
CA LYS A 417 -14.63 10.38 30.59
C LYS A 417 -15.04 11.84 30.65
N LYS A 418 -16.31 12.18 30.38
CA LYS A 418 -16.78 13.56 30.47
C LYS A 418 -16.70 14.03 31.92
N VAL A 419 -17.20 13.23 32.86
CA VAL A 419 -17.14 13.55 34.30
C VAL A 419 -15.69 13.67 34.79
N ARG A 420 -14.84 12.68 34.50
CA ARG A 420 -13.44 12.67 34.94
C ARG A 420 -12.62 13.78 34.30
N ARG A 421 -12.82 14.10 33.02
CA ARG A 421 -12.17 15.24 32.36
C ARG A 421 -12.63 16.55 32.96
N THR A 422 -13.91 16.70 33.27
CA THR A 422 -14.42 17.90 33.96
C THR A 422 -13.85 17.98 35.38
N VAL A 423 -13.72 16.87 36.10
CA VAL A 423 -13.10 16.81 37.44
C VAL A 423 -11.59 17.05 37.38
N GLU A 424 -10.89 16.60 36.34
CA GLU A 424 -9.46 16.86 36.15
C GLU A 424 -9.20 18.31 35.67
N GLU A 425 -10.04 18.85 34.78
CA GLU A 425 -9.98 20.26 34.33
C GLU A 425 -10.33 21.21 35.48
N VAL A 426 -11.44 20.96 36.19
CA VAL A 426 -11.80 21.68 37.41
C VAL A 426 -10.77 21.43 38.49
N GLY A 427 -10.23 20.22 38.65
CA GLY A 427 -9.19 19.93 39.63
C GLY A 427 -7.87 20.63 39.34
N ALA A 428 -7.49 20.78 38.08
CA ALA A 428 -6.31 21.52 37.64
C ALA A 428 -6.49 23.04 37.73
N GLU A 429 -7.69 23.54 37.43
CA GLU A 429 -8.04 24.96 37.62
C GLU A 429 -8.18 25.31 39.10
N VAL A 430 -8.82 24.43 39.89
CA VAL A 430 -8.95 24.55 41.34
C VAL A 430 -7.59 24.40 41.98
N SER A 431 -6.69 23.50 41.56
CA SER A 431 -5.34 23.44 42.11
C SER A 431 -4.52 24.67 41.76
N TYR A 432 -4.64 25.22 40.54
CA TYR A 432 -3.95 26.46 40.14
C TYR A 432 -4.48 27.69 40.91
N VAL A 433 -5.78 27.76 41.16
CA VAL A 433 -6.41 28.82 41.95
C VAL A 433 -6.11 28.63 43.44
N TRP A 434 -6.18 27.40 43.96
CA TRP A 434 -5.85 27.08 45.34
C TRP A 434 -4.38 27.31 45.65
N ASP A 435 -3.45 27.02 44.74
CA ASP A 435 -2.02 27.31 44.95
C ASP A 435 -1.76 28.82 44.99
N ARG A 436 -2.54 29.61 44.25
CA ARG A 436 -2.44 31.09 44.22
C ARG A 436 -3.13 31.77 45.41
N VAL A 437 -4.18 31.15 45.94
CA VAL A 437 -4.92 31.63 47.13
C VAL A 437 -4.24 31.18 48.43
N LEU A 438 -3.64 29.99 48.44
CA LEU A 438 -2.86 29.47 49.55
C LEU A 438 -1.40 29.93 49.55
N THR A 439 -0.87 30.57 48.51
CA THR A 439 0.53 31.05 48.52
C THR A 439 0.89 31.93 49.72
N PRO A 440 0.05 32.89 50.18
CA PRO A 440 0.32 33.66 51.40
C PRO A 440 0.17 32.81 52.67
N VAL A 441 -0.80 31.89 52.71
CA VAL A 441 -1.09 31.04 53.88
C VAL A 441 -0.04 29.94 54.05
N ASN A 442 0.43 29.34 52.96
CA ASN A 442 1.49 28.35 52.90
C ASN A 442 2.87 28.99 53.12
N LYS A 443 3.10 30.25 52.74
CA LYS A 443 4.29 31.00 53.20
C LYS A 443 4.27 31.20 54.72
N LEU A 444 3.13 31.56 55.30
CA LEU A 444 3.00 31.71 56.76
C LEU A 444 3.14 30.37 57.49
N ARG A 445 2.55 29.30 56.94
CA ARG A 445 2.63 27.93 57.46
C ARG A 445 4.06 27.37 57.33
N ASN A 446 4.77 27.61 56.23
CA ASN A 446 6.16 27.18 56.04
C ASN A 446 7.17 27.96 56.91
N VAL A 447 6.80 29.12 57.46
CA VAL A 447 7.60 29.82 58.48
C VAL A 447 7.38 29.22 59.89
N LEU A 448 6.22 28.61 60.14
CA LEU A 448 5.85 28.03 61.44
C LEU A 448 6.04 26.51 61.53
N SER A 449 6.02 25.79 60.41
CA SER A 449 6.36 24.37 60.34
C SER A 449 7.68 24.20 59.62
N LYS A 450 8.71 23.73 60.34
CA LYS A 450 9.91 23.16 59.70
C LYS A 450 9.45 22.17 58.63
N PRO A 451 9.93 22.27 57.39
CA PRO A 451 9.58 21.30 56.37
C PRO A 451 9.99 19.92 56.90
N LYS A 452 9.04 18.99 56.96
CA LYS A 452 9.41 17.57 57.06
C LYS A 452 10.22 17.31 55.80
N ALA A 453 11.53 17.16 55.95
CA ALA A 453 12.38 16.64 54.90
C ALA A 453 11.70 15.37 54.38
N LEU A 454 11.47 15.30 53.08
CA LEU A 454 11.12 14.04 52.45
C LEU A 454 12.21 13.04 52.86
N PRO A 455 11.86 11.77 53.17
CA PRO A 455 12.88 10.75 53.34
C PRO A 455 13.82 10.81 52.13
N PRO A 456 15.15 10.76 52.33
CA PRO A 456 16.12 10.96 51.24
C PRO A 456 15.86 10.02 50.04
N GLU A 457 15.27 8.84 50.28
CA GLU A 457 14.80 7.90 49.25
C GLU A 457 13.71 8.46 48.34
N LYS A 458 12.72 9.18 48.88
CA LYS A 458 11.61 9.76 48.08
C LYS A 458 12.06 10.98 47.30
N GLU A 459 12.97 11.76 47.88
CA GLU A 459 13.54 12.93 47.19
C GLU A 459 14.47 12.47 46.06
N GLN A 460 15.24 11.39 46.26
CA GLN A 460 15.99 10.70 45.19
C GLN A 460 15.06 10.13 44.11
N GLN A 461 13.97 9.43 44.45
CA GLN A 461 13.03 8.89 43.45
C GLN A 461 12.34 9.97 42.59
N LEU A 462 12.10 11.16 43.14
CA LEU A 462 11.45 12.26 42.44
C LEU A 462 12.42 13.12 41.61
N THR A 463 13.70 13.14 41.96
CA THR A 463 14.73 13.99 41.33
C THR A 463 15.72 13.23 40.46
N GLN A 464 15.79 11.91 40.58
CA GLN A 464 16.57 11.09 39.66
C GLN A 464 15.83 11.00 38.32
N LEU A 465 16.54 11.34 37.23
CA LEU A 465 16.22 10.81 35.90
C LEU A 465 16.04 9.30 36.04
N SER A 466 15.01 8.71 35.44
CA SER A 466 14.73 7.28 35.51
C SER A 466 15.98 6.48 35.17
N TYR A 467 16.74 6.09 36.20
CA TYR A 467 17.86 5.19 36.03
C TYR A 467 17.26 3.81 35.80
N TRP A 468 17.81 3.14 34.81
CA TRP A 468 17.57 1.72 34.60
C TRP A 468 18.09 1.01 35.84
N GLU A 469 17.21 0.44 36.66
CA GLU A 469 17.61 -0.47 37.72
C GLU A 469 18.30 -1.67 37.04
N GLU A 470 19.61 -1.80 37.24
CA GLU A 470 20.39 -2.96 36.78
C GLU A 470 19.84 -4.29 37.35
N GLU A 471 19.07 -4.23 38.44
CA GLU A 471 18.48 -5.41 39.09
C GLU A 471 17.31 -6.04 38.31
N ASN A 472 16.72 -5.36 37.32
CA ASN A 472 15.76 -5.99 36.40
C ASN A 472 16.36 -6.31 35.02
N GLY A 473 17.66 -6.05 34.81
CA GLY A 473 18.37 -6.18 33.53
C GLY A 473 19.11 -7.50 33.31
N SER A 474 19.21 -8.36 34.33
CA SER A 474 19.66 -9.73 34.16
C SER A 474 18.54 -10.69 34.59
N GLN A 475 17.79 -11.21 33.63
CA GLN A 475 17.18 -12.52 33.85
C GLN A 475 18.33 -13.51 33.97
N SER A 476 18.88 -13.67 35.18
CA SER A 476 19.67 -14.83 35.59
C SER A 476 18.76 -16.04 35.75
N GLY A 477 17.92 -16.30 34.75
CA GLY A 477 16.95 -17.38 34.68
C GLY A 477 17.00 -17.97 33.28
N ALA A 478 17.10 -19.30 33.20
CA ALA A 478 17.15 -20.00 31.93
C ALA A 478 15.95 -19.62 31.03
N TRP A 479 16.21 -19.35 29.75
CA TRP A 479 15.16 -19.09 28.77
C TRP A 479 14.17 -20.25 28.72
N LYS A 480 12.88 -19.95 28.70
CA LYS A 480 11.82 -20.97 28.70
C LYS A 480 11.87 -21.84 27.45
N TYR A 481 12.18 -21.24 26.32
CA TYR A 481 12.46 -21.93 25.07
C TYR A 481 13.90 -21.70 24.66
N VAL A 482 14.64 -22.81 24.56
CA VAL A 482 16.00 -22.86 24.02
C VAL A 482 15.94 -23.34 22.57
N SER A 483 16.64 -22.65 21.68
CA SER A 483 16.67 -23.04 20.25
C SER A 483 17.27 -24.44 20.08
N PRO A 484 16.73 -25.29 19.18
CA PRO A 484 17.34 -26.57 18.84
C PRO A 484 18.80 -26.44 18.37
N LYS A 485 19.18 -25.28 17.82
CA LYS A 485 20.57 -24.99 17.41
C LYS A 485 21.55 -24.96 18.58
N ALA A 486 21.07 -24.75 19.81
CA ALA A 486 21.91 -24.82 21.01
C ALA A 486 22.36 -26.26 21.31
N ARG A 487 21.74 -27.29 20.70
CA ARG A 487 22.14 -28.69 20.87
C ARG A 487 23.30 -29.09 19.95
N GLU A 488 23.64 -28.25 18.98
CA GLU A 488 24.73 -28.53 18.06
C GLU A 488 26.06 -28.16 18.73
N ASP A 489 26.95 -29.13 18.91
CA ASP A 489 28.29 -28.86 19.42
C ASP A 489 29.20 -28.36 18.29
N ARG A 490 29.13 -27.05 18.01
CA ARG A 490 29.96 -26.40 17.00
C ARG A 490 30.30 -24.96 17.35
N ALA A 491 31.46 -24.51 16.89
CA ALA A 491 31.83 -23.09 16.88
C ALA A 491 31.16 -22.37 15.69
N ILE A 492 30.67 -21.16 15.94
CA ILE A 492 30.03 -20.29 14.95
C ILE A 492 30.77 -18.96 14.90
N SER A 493 31.34 -18.65 13.75
CA SER A 493 31.98 -17.36 13.50
C SER A 493 30.95 -16.25 13.28
N CYS A 494 31.19 -15.09 13.87
CA CYS A 494 30.33 -13.93 13.68
C CYS A 494 30.52 -13.34 12.26
N PRO A 495 29.44 -12.96 11.55
CA PRO A 495 29.55 -12.24 10.26
C PRO A 495 30.37 -10.95 10.35
N ASN A 496 30.42 -10.35 11.53
CA ASN A 496 31.14 -9.12 11.83
C ASN A 496 32.57 -9.35 12.36
N ALA A 497 33.08 -10.60 12.36
CA ALA A 497 34.39 -10.93 12.91
C ALA A 497 35.52 -10.14 12.24
N ALA A 498 35.47 -9.97 10.91
CA ALA A 498 36.47 -9.21 10.17
C ALA A 498 36.52 -7.71 10.54
N THR A 499 35.37 -7.12 10.94
CA THR A 499 35.27 -5.70 11.25
C THR A 499 35.51 -5.40 12.73
N HIS A 500 35.03 -6.28 13.61
CA HIS A 500 35.02 -6.06 15.07
C HIS A 500 35.96 -7.01 15.84
N GLY A 501 36.71 -7.89 15.17
CA GLY A 501 37.61 -8.84 15.82
C GLY A 501 36.89 -9.84 16.74
N CYS A 502 35.67 -10.24 16.39
CA CYS A 502 34.88 -11.15 17.21
C CYS A 502 35.50 -12.56 17.25
N LEU A 503 35.58 -13.16 18.44
CA LEU A 503 35.94 -14.57 18.59
C LEU A 503 34.81 -15.47 18.10
N ASP A 504 35.18 -16.72 17.80
CA ASP A 504 34.21 -17.78 17.52
C ASP A 504 33.36 -18.08 18.76
N LEU A 505 32.06 -18.21 18.55
CA LEU A 505 31.08 -18.39 19.60
C LEU A 505 30.64 -19.86 19.64
N TRP A 506 30.60 -20.47 20.82
CA TRP A 506 30.08 -21.82 20.97
C TRP A 506 28.55 -21.80 20.83
N ALA A 507 28.00 -22.68 19.97
CA ALA A 507 26.57 -22.68 19.65
C ALA A 507 25.64 -22.91 20.86
N PRO A 508 25.94 -23.81 21.82
CA PRO A 508 25.17 -23.95 23.05
C PRO A 508 25.06 -22.64 23.85
N ASP A 509 26.17 -21.94 24.08
CA ASP A 509 26.17 -20.67 24.80
C ASP A 509 25.45 -19.57 24.01
N LEU A 510 25.73 -19.48 22.70
CA LEU A 510 25.16 -18.46 21.84
C LEU A 510 23.63 -18.54 21.81
N TYR A 511 23.08 -19.72 21.54
CA TYR A 511 21.64 -19.91 21.37
C TYR A 511 20.90 -20.28 22.65
N GLY A 512 21.61 -20.80 23.65
CA GLY A 512 21.16 -21.04 25.00
C GLY A 512 21.10 -19.73 25.76
N ASP A 513 22.24 -19.27 26.27
CA ASP A 513 22.29 -18.19 27.26
C ASP A 513 22.19 -16.79 26.63
N PHE A 514 22.85 -16.56 25.50
CA PHE A 514 22.89 -15.23 24.87
C PHE A 514 21.72 -14.96 23.91
N ALA A 515 20.72 -15.84 23.82
CA ALA A 515 19.55 -15.68 22.95
C ALA A 515 19.88 -15.41 21.47
N GLY A 516 21.00 -15.94 20.99
CA GLY A 516 21.52 -15.72 19.64
C GLY A 516 22.09 -14.31 19.42
N VAL A 517 22.58 -13.65 20.47
CA VAL A 517 23.27 -12.36 20.40
C VAL A 517 24.77 -12.57 20.61
N CYS A 518 25.60 -12.05 19.70
CA CYS A 518 27.05 -12.07 19.86
C CYS A 518 27.46 -11.25 21.09
N SER A 519 28.19 -11.86 22.02
CA SER A 519 28.71 -11.21 23.23
C SER A 519 29.70 -10.07 22.95
N TYR A 520 30.41 -10.12 21.81
CA TYR A 520 31.42 -9.12 21.44
C TYR A 520 30.81 -7.90 20.73
N CYS A 521 30.19 -8.10 19.56
CA CYS A 521 29.69 -6.98 18.74
C CYS A 521 28.19 -6.71 18.88
N GLY A 522 27.46 -7.55 19.63
CA GLY A 522 26.00 -7.45 19.73
C GLY A 522 25.25 -7.75 18.41
N HIS A 523 25.87 -8.45 17.47
CA HIS A 523 25.18 -8.94 16.27
C HIS A 523 24.14 -9.99 16.66
N HIS A 524 22.93 -9.85 16.12
CA HIS A 524 21.81 -10.74 16.40
C HIS A 524 21.69 -11.76 15.28
N PHE A 525 21.99 -13.02 15.60
CA PHE A 525 21.78 -14.14 14.70
C PHE A 525 20.29 -14.44 14.53
N ARG A 526 19.91 -15.04 13.40
CA ARG A 526 18.51 -15.39 13.13
C ARG A 526 18.04 -16.52 14.07
N MET A 527 17.01 -16.21 14.84
CA MET A 527 16.30 -17.15 15.71
C MET A 527 15.02 -17.66 15.06
N GLU A 528 14.47 -18.76 15.54
CA GLU A 528 13.15 -19.24 15.15
C GLU A 528 12.05 -18.38 15.79
N TYR A 529 10.91 -18.24 15.12
CA TYR A 529 9.77 -17.50 15.66
C TYR A 529 9.26 -18.07 17.01
N HIS A 530 9.47 -19.37 17.26
CA HIS A 530 9.14 -20.04 18.52
C HIS A 530 9.84 -19.42 19.73
N TRP A 531 11.10 -19.00 19.58
CA TRP A 531 11.85 -18.36 20.67
C TRP A 531 11.10 -17.12 21.17
N TYR A 532 10.57 -16.31 20.25
CA TYR A 532 9.80 -15.13 20.62
C TYR A 532 8.45 -15.46 21.22
N LEU A 533 7.74 -16.46 20.69
CA LEU A 533 6.45 -16.88 21.23
C LEU A 533 6.56 -17.27 22.72
N TYR A 534 7.58 -18.03 23.09
CA TYR A 534 7.69 -18.56 24.46
C TYR A 534 8.45 -17.66 25.43
N ASN A 535 9.37 -16.80 24.95
CA ASN A 535 10.20 -15.97 25.82
C ASN A 535 9.70 -14.52 25.94
N VAL A 536 9.02 -13.96 24.94
CA VAL A 536 8.51 -12.57 25.00
C VAL A 536 7.17 -12.50 25.75
N PHE A 537 6.26 -13.44 25.51
CA PHE A 537 4.92 -13.45 26.09
C PHE A 537 4.84 -14.26 27.40
N ASP A 538 3.81 -13.98 28.20
CA ASP A 538 3.56 -14.68 29.46
C ASP A 538 3.27 -16.17 29.21
N ALA A 539 3.72 -17.03 30.12
CA ALA A 539 3.48 -18.47 30.02
C ALA A 539 1.98 -18.78 30.01
N ASN A 540 1.56 -19.71 29.16
CA ASN A 540 0.15 -20.12 29.00
C ASN A 540 -0.81 -18.98 28.65
N SER A 541 -0.31 -17.88 28.08
CA SER A 541 -1.14 -16.73 27.68
C SER A 541 -1.56 -16.74 26.21
N ILE A 542 -0.88 -17.54 25.38
CA ILE A 542 -1.08 -17.55 23.93
C ILE A 542 -2.34 -18.32 23.57
N TYR A 543 -3.29 -17.61 22.96
CA TYR A 543 -4.49 -18.19 22.36
C TYR A 543 -4.54 -17.83 20.88
N GLU A 544 -4.17 -18.79 20.02
CA GLU A 544 -4.22 -18.61 18.57
C GLU A 544 -5.67 -18.62 18.06
N PHE A 545 -5.94 -17.75 17.09
CA PHE A 545 -7.22 -17.67 16.40
C PHE A 545 -6.99 -17.49 14.89
N ASN A 546 -7.99 -17.85 14.08
CA ASN A 546 -7.87 -17.91 12.61
C ASN A 546 -6.79 -18.88 12.09
N GLU A 547 -6.41 -19.90 12.87
CA GLU A 547 -5.43 -20.90 12.43
C GLU A 547 -5.88 -21.60 11.13
N GLU A 548 -7.20 -21.73 10.95
CA GLU A 548 -7.82 -22.45 9.84
C GLU A 548 -7.68 -21.73 8.50
N ILE A 549 -7.36 -20.43 8.48
CA ILE A 549 -7.19 -19.70 7.22
C ILE A 549 -5.85 -20.11 6.59
N GLU A 550 -5.91 -20.57 5.35
CA GLU A 550 -4.75 -21.10 4.63
C GLU A 550 -4.49 -20.34 3.33
N SER A 551 -3.22 -20.24 2.99
CA SER A 551 -2.79 -19.73 1.69
C SER A 551 -3.18 -20.71 0.58
N GLN A 552 -3.54 -20.17 -0.59
CA GLN A 552 -3.95 -20.92 -1.77
C GLN A 552 -3.28 -20.34 -3.03
N ASN A 553 -3.46 -21.00 -4.18
CA ASN A 553 -3.11 -20.51 -5.50
C ASN A 553 -4.34 -19.93 -6.23
N PRO A 554 -4.74 -18.67 -6.00
CA PRO A 554 -5.97 -18.09 -6.56
C PRO A 554 -5.88 -17.75 -8.05
N LEU A 555 -4.67 -17.73 -8.63
CA LEU A 555 -4.44 -17.40 -10.04
C LEU A 555 -4.14 -18.61 -10.92
N ASP A 556 -4.17 -19.81 -10.33
CA ASP A 556 -3.67 -21.04 -10.96
C ASP A 556 -2.23 -20.86 -11.49
N TYR A 557 -1.41 -20.14 -10.73
CA TYR A 557 -0.01 -19.88 -11.03
C TYR A 557 0.76 -21.20 -11.14
N GLU A 558 1.48 -21.39 -12.23
CA GLU A 558 2.13 -22.65 -12.56
C GLU A 558 3.18 -23.04 -11.50
N GLY A 559 3.14 -24.31 -11.06
CA GLY A 559 4.06 -24.86 -10.05
C GLY A 559 3.91 -24.27 -8.63
N PHE A 560 3.07 -23.25 -8.42
CA PHE A 560 2.95 -22.58 -7.12
C PHE A 560 2.24 -23.46 -6.07
N ALA A 561 1.23 -24.23 -6.47
CA ALA A 561 0.50 -25.13 -5.57
C ALA A 561 1.41 -26.17 -4.90
N GLN A 562 2.32 -26.79 -5.67
CA GLN A 562 3.29 -27.76 -5.16
C GLN A 562 4.28 -27.12 -4.18
N LYS A 563 4.82 -25.95 -4.54
CA LYS A 563 5.73 -25.18 -3.67
C LYS A 563 5.05 -24.73 -2.37
N LEU A 564 3.75 -24.47 -2.40
CA LEU A 564 2.96 -24.11 -1.23
C LEU A 564 2.78 -25.31 -0.29
N GLU A 565 2.43 -26.48 -0.85
CA GLU A 565 2.27 -27.72 -0.09
C GLU A 565 3.59 -28.16 0.57
N GLN A 566 4.71 -28.04 -0.15
CA GLN A 566 6.04 -28.28 0.42
C GLN A 566 6.35 -27.33 1.59
N ALA A 567 5.99 -26.05 1.47
CA ALA A 567 6.18 -25.08 2.56
C ALA A 567 5.31 -25.41 3.78
N LYS A 568 4.06 -25.83 3.56
CA LYS A 568 3.16 -26.29 4.63
C LYS A 568 3.74 -27.50 5.36
N LYS A 569 4.19 -28.52 4.62
CA LYS A 569 4.80 -29.74 5.19
C LYS A 569 6.08 -29.45 5.96
N LYS A 570 6.95 -28.58 5.44
CA LYS A 570 8.23 -28.23 6.08
C LYS A 570 8.04 -27.46 7.39
N THR A 571 7.09 -26.54 7.44
CA THR A 571 6.94 -25.60 8.56
C THR A 571 5.84 -25.99 9.55
N GLY A 572 4.91 -26.85 9.15
CA GLY A 572 3.67 -27.10 9.88
C GLY A 572 2.69 -25.92 9.85
N LEU A 573 3.02 -24.81 9.16
CA LEU A 573 2.20 -23.61 9.09
C LEU A 573 1.33 -23.60 7.84
N LYS A 574 0.11 -23.12 7.97
CA LYS A 574 -0.86 -22.97 6.87
C LYS A 574 -0.71 -21.68 6.07
N SER A 575 -0.06 -20.68 6.66
CA SER A 575 0.18 -19.34 6.11
C SER A 575 1.37 -18.69 6.80
N ALA A 576 1.89 -17.60 6.25
CA ALA A 576 3.01 -16.85 6.82
C ALA A 576 2.63 -15.92 8.00
N CYS A 577 1.35 -15.86 8.37
CA CYS A 577 0.86 -15.01 9.47
C CYS A 577 0.21 -15.87 10.55
N LYS A 578 0.66 -15.71 11.80
CA LYS A 578 0.02 -16.25 13.00
C LYS A 578 -0.66 -15.12 13.76
N THR A 579 -1.90 -15.33 14.19
CA THR A 579 -2.65 -14.32 14.95
C THR A 579 -3.12 -14.91 16.26
N PHE A 580 -2.75 -14.26 17.36
CA PHE A 580 -3.04 -14.79 18.70
C PHE A 580 -3.27 -13.66 19.70
N GLU A 581 -4.00 -13.98 20.76
CA GLU A 581 -4.06 -13.17 21.96
C GLU A 581 -2.92 -13.60 22.89
N ALA A 582 -2.28 -12.65 23.55
CA ALA A 582 -1.22 -12.92 24.51
C ALA A 582 -1.30 -11.95 25.68
N ARG A 583 -0.46 -12.19 26.69
CA ARG A 583 -0.20 -11.25 27.77
C ARG A 583 1.29 -10.94 27.86
N ILE A 584 1.61 -9.70 28.21
CA ILE A 584 2.96 -9.27 28.62
C ILE A 584 2.79 -8.60 29.97
N ASP A 585 3.33 -9.24 31.01
CA ASP A 585 3.27 -8.76 32.40
C ASP A 585 1.83 -8.37 32.81
N GLY A 586 0.87 -9.22 32.45
CA GLY A 586 -0.55 -9.03 32.75
C GLY A 586 -1.33 -8.14 31.76
N ILE A 587 -0.66 -7.38 30.88
CA ILE A 587 -1.33 -6.56 29.86
C ILE A 587 -1.79 -7.45 28.72
N GLN A 588 -3.10 -7.50 28.47
CA GLN A 588 -3.69 -8.25 27.35
C GLN A 588 -3.47 -7.51 26.03
N LEU A 589 -2.97 -8.21 25.03
CA LEU A 589 -2.74 -7.67 23.69
C LEU A 589 -3.10 -8.66 22.60
N ILE A 590 -3.35 -8.15 21.41
CA ILE A 590 -3.49 -8.95 20.19
C ILE A 590 -2.21 -8.84 19.39
N VAL A 591 -1.72 -9.98 18.89
CA VAL A 591 -0.49 -10.06 18.12
C VAL A 591 -0.78 -10.63 16.74
N ALA A 592 -0.26 -9.98 15.71
CA ALA A 592 -0.12 -10.54 14.37
C ALA A 592 1.36 -10.74 14.07
N MET A 593 1.80 -11.99 13.99
CA MET A 593 3.19 -12.36 13.77
C MET A 593 3.42 -12.83 12.33
N LEU A 594 4.29 -12.14 11.58
CA LEU A 594 4.71 -12.55 10.25
C LEU A 594 5.96 -13.43 10.34
N THR A 595 5.81 -14.72 10.03
CA THR A 595 6.84 -15.74 10.21
C THR A 595 7.66 -15.93 8.93
N ALA A 596 8.95 -15.61 8.98
CA ALA A 596 9.88 -15.74 7.85
C ALA A 596 10.05 -17.18 7.33
N ASP A 597 9.81 -18.19 8.16
CA ASP A 597 10.03 -19.60 7.81
C ASP A 597 9.06 -20.10 6.74
N PHE A 598 7.85 -19.54 6.70
CA PHE A 598 6.88 -19.81 5.65
C PHE A 598 7.11 -18.85 4.47
N ARG A 599 7.83 -19.32 3.45
CA ARG A 599 8.08 -18.57 2.19
C ARG A 599 8.58 -17.13 2.42
N GLY A 600 9.54 -16.96 3.34
CA GLY A 600 10.14 -15.67 3.65
C GLY A 600 9.20 -14.69 4.34
N GLY A 601 8.05 -15.14 4.88
CA GLY A 601 7.05 -14.24 5.47
C GLY A 601 6.33 -13.38 4.44
N SER A 602 6.27 -13.84 3.18
CA SER A 602 5.55 -13.14 2.11
C SER A 602 4.06 -13.02 2.42
N VAL A 603 3.49 -11.83 2.16
CA VAL A 603 2.09 -11.51 2.47
C VAL A 603 1.22 -11.70 1.23
N GLY A 604 0.28 -12.64 1.30
CA GLY A 604 -0.80 -12.83 0.34
C GLY A 604 -2.17 -12.57 0.95
N ALA A 605 -3.23 -13.03 0.29
CA ALA A 605 -4.62 -12.84 0.71
C ALA A 605 -4.93 -13.46 2.07
N ALA A 606 -4.37 -14.63 2.37
CA ALA A 606 -4.57 -15.32 3.66
C ALA A 606 -3.93 -14.53 4.82
N GLU A 607 -2.69 -14.07 4.64
CA GLU A 607 -1.98 -13.28 5.64
C GLU A 607 -2.66 -11.93 5.87
N GLY A 608 -3.11 -11.27 4.80
CA GLY A 608 -3.87 -10.02 4.89
C GLY A 608 -5.23 -10.20 5.56
N GLU A 609 -5.94 -11.30 5.31
CA GLU A 609 -7.19 -11.63 6.02
C GLU A 609 -6.96 -11.83 7.52
N LYS A 610 -5.94 -12.62 7.90
CA LYS A 610 -5.59 -12.84 9.32
C LYS A 610 -5.27 -11.51 9.99
N PHE A 611 -4.43 -10.68 9.36
CA PHE A 611 -4.07 -9.37 9.87
C PHE A 611 -5.27 -8.44 10.03
N TYR A 612 -6.13 -8.36 9.00
CA TYR A 612 -7.36 -7.57 9.02
C TYR A 612 -8.29 -8.00 10.17
N ARG A 613 -8.48 -9.31 10.36
CA ARG A 613 -9.30 -9.85 11.46
C ARG A 613 -8.68 -9.60 12.83
N ALA A 614 -7.35 -9.67 12.95
CA ALA A 614 -6.65 -9.34 14.19
C ALA A 614 -6.84 -7.86 14.58
N ALA A 615 -6.71 -6.93 13.62
CA ALA A 615 -6.97 -5.52 13.84
C ALA A 615 -8.42 -5.24 14.26
N GLU A 616 -9.41 -5.85 13.59
CA GLU A 616 -10.82 -5.71 13.97
C GLU A 616 -11.13 -6.33 15.33
N ARG A 617 -10.51 -7.48 15.67
CA ARG A 617 -10.65 -8.10 16.98
C ARG A 617 -10.05 -7.21 18.08
N ALA A 618 -8.90 -6.59 17.81
CA ALA A 618 -8.23 -5.70 18.76
C ALA A 618 -9.10 -4.45 19.02
N ARG A 619 -9.71 -3.93 17.95
CA ARG A 619 -10.69 -2.83 18.03
C ARG A 619 -11.93 -3.20 18.85
N LYS A 620 -12.50 -4.40 18.65
CA LYS A 620 -13.70 -4.86 19.37
C LYS A 620 -13.41 -5.15 20.86
N LYS A 621 -12.24 -5.73 21.15
CA LYS A 621 -11.81 -6.09 22.51
C LYS A 621 -11.21 -4.93 23.30
N HIS A 622 -10.87 -3.84 22.63
CA HIS A 622 -10.14 -2.73 23.21
C HIS A 622 -8.77 -3.17 23.77
N PHE A 623 -8.01 -3.95 23.00
CA PHE A 623 -6.65 -4.35 23.35
C PHE A 623 -5.61 -3.64 22.45
N PRO A 624 -4.38 -3.39 22.96
CA PRO A 624 -3.24 -3.01 22.12
C PRO A 624 -3.04 -4.03 21.01
N PHE A 625 -2.59 -3.56 19.85
CA PHE A 625 -2.29 -4.39 18.70
C PHE A 625 -0.80 -4.32 18.38
N LEU A 626 -0.13 -5.47 18.41
CA LEU A 626 1.29 -5.61 18.09
C LEU A 626 1.43 -6.38 16.78
N ALA A 627 2.05 -5.77 15.77
CA ALA A 627 2.56 -6.48 14.62
C ALA A 627 4.02 -6.90 14.88
N TYR A 628 4.23 -8.20 15.12
CA TYR A 628 5.56 -8.76 15.32
C TYR A 628 6.09 -9.30 13.99
N VAL A 629 7.05 -8.62 13.39
CA VAL A 629 7.58 -8.97 12.07
C VAL A 629 8.83 -9.80 12.26
N HIS A 630 8.65 -11.11 12.45
CA HIS A 630 9.80 -12.03 12.50
C HIS A 630 10.58 -11.95 11.18
N GLY A 631 9.88 -11.85 10.04
CA GLY A 631 10.45 -11.35 8.79
C GLY A 631 9.42 -11.33 7.67
N THR A 632 9.64 -10.49 6.66
CA THR A 632 8.80 -10.44 5.46
C THR A 632 9.61 -10.09 4.22
N ALA A 633 9.48 -10.93 3.20
CA ALA A 633 10.05 -10.71 1.87
C ALA A 633 9.20 -9.77 0.99
N GLY A 634 8.04 -9.29 1.49
CA GLY A 634 7.14 -8.43 0.74
C GLY A 634 5.81 -9.09 0.37
N ILE A 635 5.18 -8.56 -0.68
CA ILE A 635 3.91 -9.09 -1.19
C ILE A 635 4.15 -10.35 -2.02
N ARG A 636 3.28 -11.35 -1.88
CA ARG A 636 3.39 -12.62 -2.61
C ARG A 636 3.04 -12.45 -4.08
N ILE A 637 4.06 -12.49 -4.94
CA ILE A 637 3.94 -12.23 -6.39
C ILE A 637 3.03 -13.24 -7.08
N GLN A 638 3.08 -14.51 -6.69
CA GLN A 638 2.29 -15.58 -7.33
C GLN A 638 0.77 -15.42 -7.17
N GLU A 639 0.32 -14.59 -6.22
CA GLU A 639 -1.11 -14.28 -6.06
C GLU A 639 -1.54 -13.04 -6.88
N GLY A 640 -0.59 -12.39 -7.57
CA GLY A 640 -0.79 -11.18 -8.36
C GLY A 640 -1.42 -10.05 -7.55
N VAL A 641 -2.42 -9.39 -8.14
CA VAL A 641 -3.11 -8.25 -7.52
C VAL A 641 -3.79 -8.60 -6.19
N ASN A 642 -4.12 -9.87 -5.93
CA ASN A 642 -4.64 -10.29 -4.61
C ASN A 642 -3.73 -9.87 -3.45
N GLY A 643 -2.41 -9.94 -3.68
CA GLY A 643 -1.41 -9.54 -2.69
C GLY A 643 -1.36 -8.01 -2.52
N VAL A 644 -1.32 -7.26 -3.62
CA VAL A 644 -1.22 -5.78 -3.59
C VAL A 644 -2.38 -5.16 -2.83
N ILE A 645 -3.59 -5.67 -3.06
CA ILE A 645 -4.80 -5.17 -2.42
C ILE A 645 -4.78 -5.33 -0.89
N GLN A 646 -3.94 -6.22 -0.35
CA GLN A 646 -3.75 -6.30 1.10
C GLN A 646 -3.13 -5.02 1.68
N MET A 647 -2.35 -4.26 0.88
CA MET A 647 -1.78 -2.98 1.31
C MET A 647 -2.86 -1.97 1.74
N PRO A 648 -3.78 -1.49 0.87
CA PRO A 648 -4.85 -0.61 1.30
C PRO A 648 -5.79 -1.30 2.30
N ARG A 649 -6.10 -2.59 2.12
CA ARG A 649 -7.06 -3.32 2.96
C ARG A 649 -6.64 -3.40 4.42
N CYS A 650 -5.40 -3.80 4.71
CA CYS A 650 -4.87 -3.86 6.07
C CYS A 650 -4.67 -2.45 6.64
N THR A 651 -4.20 -1.50 5.83
CA THR A 651 -4.02 -0.10 6.26
C THR A 651 -5.34 0.54 6.69
N MET A 652 -6.44 0.27 5.98
CA MET A 652 -7.77 0.73 6.37
C MET A 652 -8.25 0.12 7.70
N ALA A 653 -7.92 -1.14 7.97
CA ALA A 653 -8.25 -1.77 9.25
C ALA A 653 -7.46 -1.14 10.40
N ILE A 654 -6.16 -0.87 10.21
CA ILE A 654 -5.32 -0.14 11.16
C ILE A 654 -5.84 1.27 11.38
N ARG A 655 -6.19 2.01 10.33
CA ARG A 655 -6.73 3.37 10.46
C ARG A 655 -7.97 3.39 11.34
N ARG A 656 -8.92 2.49 11.13
CA ARG A 656 -10.13 2.37 11.98
C ARG A 656 -9.82 1.94 13.41
N TYR A 657 -8.81 1.09 13.59
CA TYR A 657 -8.35 0.66 14.91
C TYR A 657 -7.75 1.84 15.70
N ILE A 658 -6.90 2.65 15.06
CA ILE A 658 -6.29 3.84 15.66
C ILE A 658 -7.33 4.93 15.90
N ASP A 659 -8.22 5.20 14.94
CA ASP A 659 -9.32 6.17 15.08
C ASP A 659 -10.27 5.82 16.24
N ALA A 660 -10.41 4.53 16.57
CA ALA A 660 -11.16 4.06 17.73
C ALA A 660 -10.42 4.24 19.07
N GLY A 661 -9.18 4.74 19.07
CA GLY A 661 -8.34 4.97 20.25
C GLY A 661 -7.44 3.78 20.63
N GLY A 662 -7.00 2.98 19.65
CA GLY A 662 -6.10 1.84 19.88
C GLY A 662 -4.63 2.19 19.84
N LEU A 663 -3.80 1.41 20.55
CA LEU A 663 -2.34 1.47 20.46
C LEU A 663 -1.84 0.43 19.47
N TYR A 664 -1.29 0.89 18.35
CA TYR A 664 -0.67 0.02 17.37
C TYR A 664 0.85 0.16 17.44
N LEU A 665 1.54 -0.98 17.60
CA LEU A 665 3.00 -1.08 17.68
C LEU A 665 3.48 -2.06 16.60
N VAL A 666 4.66 -1.78 16.02
CA VAL A 666 5.33 -2.71 15.09
C VAL A 666 6.74 -2.96 15.60
N LEU A 667 7.15 -4.22 15.62
CA LEU A 667 8.52 -4.63 15.95
C LEU A 667 9.11 -5.45 14.81
N TYR A 668 10.18 -4.95 14.20
CA TYR A 668 10.93 -5.62 13.13
C TYR A 668 12.10 -6.42 13.71
N ASP A 669 12.19 -7.71 13.38
CA ASP A 669 13.24 -8.61 13.92
C ASP A 669 14.33 -8.93 12.90
N THR A 670 13.97 -9.45 11.73
CA THR A 670 14.94 -9.82 10.69
C THR A 670 14.80 -8.92 9.45
N ASN A 671 14.71 -9.52 8.27
CA ASN A 671 14.57 -8.82 7.01
C ASN A 671 13.10 -8.46 6.78
N SER A 672 12.80 -7.19 6.58
CA SER A 672 11.47 -6.65 6.34
C SER A 672 11.48 -5.73 5.13
N TYR A 673 10.86 -6.16 4.03
CA TYR A 673 10.89 -5.45 2.76
C TYR A 673 9.51 -5.17 2.15
N ALA A 674 9.47 -4.21 1.22
CA ALA A 674 8.42 -3.98 0.22
C ALA A 674 7.03 -3.64 0.78
N GLY A 675 5.98 -4.15 0.13
CA GLY A 675 4.59 -3.69 0.31
C GLY A 675 4.08 -3.67 1.76
N PRO A 676 4.38 -4.66 2.63
CA PRO A 676 3.99 -4.59 4.04
C PRO A 676 4.59 -3.39 4.78
N VAL A 677 5.89 -3.13 4.61
CA VAL A 677 6.58 -1.95 5.15
C VAL A 677 6.00 -0.68 4.52
N ALA A 678 5.70 -0.70 3.22
CA ALA A 678 5.09 0.42 2.51
C ALA A 678 3.58 0.62 2.76
N SER A 679 2.99 -0.05 3.76
CA SER A 679 1.56 0.04 4.04
C SER A 679 1.26 -0.12 5.54
N PHE A 680 0.67 -1.25 5.94
CA PHE A 680 0.13 -1.44 7.27
C PHE A 680 1.18 -1.61 8.37
N LEU A 681 2.44 -1.95 8.04
CA LEU A 681 3.54 -1.94 9.00
C LEU A 681 4.13 -0.52 9.13
N GLY A 682 4.43 0.13 8.00
CA GLY A 682 5.03 1.47 8.00
C GLY A 682 4.09 2.60 8.43
N CYS A 683 2.77 2.38 8.49
CA CYS A 683 1.82 3.37 8.99
C CYS A 683 1.70 3.38 10.52
N SER A 684 2.44 2.53 11.24
CA SER A 684 2.40 2.54 12.70
C SER A 684 3.00 3.83 13.26
N PRO A 685 2.35 4.48 14.24
CA PRO A 685 2.92 5.61 14.96
C PRO A 685 4.20 5.27 15.73
N TYR A 686 4.31 4.01 16.17
CA TYR A 686 5.45 3.51 16.93
C TYR A 686 6.00 2.22 16.29
N GLN A 687 7.22 2.31 15.80
CA GLN A 687 7.94 1.29 15.06
C GLN A 687 9.31 1.10 15.71
N PHE A 688 9.61 -0.14 16.09
CA PHE A 688 10.87 -0.53 16.70
C PHE A 688 11.53 -1.62 15.88
N SER A 689 12.84 -1.73 16.03
CA SER A 689 13.63 -2.70 15.28
C SER A 689 14.64 -3.39 16.18
N ILE A 690 14.91 -4.66 15.94
CA ILE A 690 16.03 -5.36 16.55
C ILE A 690 17.32 -4.93 15.83
N ARG A 691 18.42 -4.81 16.57
CA ARG A 691 19.69 -4.21 16.09
C ARG A 691 20.19 -4.71 14.74
N SER A 692 20.04 -6.00 14.43
CA SER A 692 20.51 -6.61 13.16
C SER A 692 19.42 -6.82 12.11
N ALA A 693 18.24 -6.21 12.29
CA ALA A 693 17.19 -6.24 11.30
C ALA A 693 17.55 -5.38 10.08
N ASN A 694 17.01 -5.76 8.92
CA ASN A 694 17.08 -4.97 7.70
C ASN A 694 15.69 -4.49 7.31
N ILE A 695 15.55 -3.19 7.04
CA ILE A 695 14.28 -2.53 6.71
C ILE A 695 14.47 -1.71 5.44
N GLY A 696 13.57 -1.87 4.46
CA GLY A 696 13.54 -1.02 3.27
C GLY A 696 12.39 -1.35 2.31
N PHE A 697 12.19 -0.53 1.29
CA PHE A 697 11.17 -0.76 0.26
C PHE A 697 11.58 -1.86 -0.72
N ALA A 698 12.82 -1.86 -1.20
CA ALA A 698 13.26 -2.81 -2.22
C ALA A 698 14.58 -3.47 -1.81
N GLY A 699 14.75 -4.75 -2.13
CA GLY A 699 16.02 -5.43 -1.91
C GLY A 699 17.13 -4.86 -2.80
N PRO A 700 18.42 -5.03 -2.44
CA PRO A 700 19.54 -4.49 -3.21
C PRO A 700 19.55 -4.86 -4.70
N GLY A 701 19.20 -6.11 -5.03
CA GLY A 701 19.12 -6.56 -6.42
C GLY A 701 18.03 -5.86 -7.22
N VAL A 702 16.88 -5.56 -6.60
CA VAL A 702 15.77 -4.85 -7.26
C VAL A 702 16.14 -3.38 -7.49
N ILE A 703 16.85 -2.76 -6.55
CA ILE A 703 17.34 -1.38 -6.69
C ILE A 703 18.33 -1.29 -7.85
N LYS A 704 19.29 -2.22 -7.92
CA LYS A 704 20.27 -2.26 -9.01
C LYS A 704 19.62 -2.43 -10.38
N GLU A 705 18.66 -3.35 -10.51
CA GLU A 705 17.93 -3.58 -11.77
C GLU A 705 17.12 -2.35 -12.20
N THR A 706 16.50 -1.65 -11.25
CA THR A 706 15.62 -0.51 -11.55
C THR A 706 16.40 0.78 -11.81
N THR A 707 17.48 1.02 -11.07
CA THR A 707 18.19 2.31 -11.08
C THR A 707 19.55 2.26 -11.77
N GLY A 708 20.10 1.06 -11.99
CA GLY A 708 21.49 0.87 -12.43
C GLY A 708 22.54 1.19 -11.36
N MET A 709 22.14 1.61 -10.16
CA MET A 709 23.05 2.03 -9.08
C MET A 709 23.33 0.87 -8.11
N ASP A 710 24.60 0.73 -7.73
CA ASP A 710 25.02 -0.15 -6.64
C ASP A 710 24.81 0.56 -5.30
N ILE A 711 24.07 -0.07 -4.39
CA ILE A 711 23.85 0.44 -3.04
C ILE A 711 24.86 -0.16 -2.05
N PRO A 712 25.26 0.60 -1.02
CA PRO A 712 26.17 0.09 -0.02
C PRO A 712 25.52 -1.04 0.80
N PRO A 713 26.31 -1.99 1.33
CA PRO A 713 25.78 -3.18 2.02
C PRO A 713 25.03 -2.84 3.31
N ASP A 714 25.23 -1.65 3.87
CA ASP A 714 24.57 -1.19 5.08
C ASP A 714 23.29 -0.39 4.84
N TYR A 715 22.90 -0.18 3.58
CA TYR A 715 21.79 0.71 3.20
C TYR A 715 20.46 0.41 3.91
N HIS A 716 20.20 -0.87 4.21
CA HIS A 716 18.97 -1.34 4.86
C HIS A 716 19.11 -1.62 6.36
N LYS A 717 20.29 -1.45 6.95
CA LYS A 717 20.48 -1.76 8.38
C LYS A 717 19.59 -0.88 9.26
N ALA A 718 19.12 -1.42 10.39
CA ALA A 718 18.22 -0.74 11.32
C ALA A 718 18.67 0.68 11.70
N TYR A 719 19.97 0.94 11.90
CA TYR A 719 20.46 2.28 12.23
C TYR A 719 20.29 3.30 11.10
N ARG A 720 20.32 2.88 9.82
CA ARG A 720 20.02 3.76 8.69
C ARG A 720 18.53 4.11 8.66
N ALA A 721 17.67 3.13 8.96
CA ALA A 721 16.25 3.39 9.12
C ALA A 721 15.97 4.36 10.28
N LEU A 722 16.70 4.22 11.40
CA LEU A 722 16.61 5.15 12.54
C LEU A 722 17.10 6.55 12.17
N SER A 723 18.25 6.68 11.48
CA SER A 723 18.79 7.99 11.07
C SER A 723 17.88 8.74 10.10
N ARG A 724 17.10 8.00 9.30
CA ARG A 724 16.07 8.54 8.41
C ARG A 724 14.74 8.81 9.12
N GLY A 725 14.60 8.47 10.41
CA GLY A 725 13.34 8.62 11.15
C GLY A 725 12.23 7.64 10.73
N HIS A 726 12.57 6.52 10.07
CA HIS A 726 11.61 5.50 9.67
C HIS A 726 11.14 4.62 10.84
N ILE A 727 11.97 4.53 11.89
CA ILE A 727 11.69 3.83 13.14
C ILE A 727 12.01 4.75 14.33
N GLN A 728 11.41 4.49 15.49
CA GLN A 728 11.58 5.30 16.70
C GLN A 728 12.69 4.78 17.62
N GLY A 729 13.09 3.51 17.50
CA GLY A 729 14.12 2.96 18.36
C GLY A 729 14.64 1.61 17.90
N ILE A 730 15.83 1.26 18.39
CA ILE A 730 16.50 -0.01 18.15
C ILE A 730 16.67 -0.72 19.50
N TRP A 731 16.27 -1.98 19.57
CA TRP A 731 16.30 -2.79 20.78
C TRP A 731 17.26 -3.97 20.64
N ASP A 732 17.83 -4.38 21.77
CA ASP A 732 18.45 -5.70 21.91
C ASP A 732 17.36 -6.75 22.11
N ARG A 733 17.52 -7.92 21.48
CA ARG A 733 16.55 -9.03 21.59
C ARG A 733 16.30 -9.44 23.04
N ARG A 734 17.34 -9.42 23.88
CA ARG A 734 17.25 -9.83 25.29
C ARG A 734 16.34 -8.92 26.10
N GLU A 735 16.22 -7.66 25.70
CA GLU A 735 15.44 -6.62 26.38
C GLU A 735 14.04 -6.43 25.76
N VAL A 736 13.71 -7.14 24.67
CA VAL A 736 12.44 -6.94 23.93
C VAL A 736 11.21 -7.02 24.85
N ARG A 737 11.20 -7.95 25.81
CA ARG A 737 10.08 -8.09 26.75
C ARG A 737 9.90 -6.84 27.61
N GLY A 738 10.97 -6.36 28.25
CA GLY A 738 10.95 -5.15 29.08
C GLY A 738 10.63 -3.90 28.26
N ASN A 739 11.24 -3.77 27.08
CA ASN A 739 10.98 -2.65 26.17
C ASN A 739 9.53 -2.62 25.67
N LEU A 740 8.93 -3.78 25.36
CA LEU A 740 7.51 -3.87 25.00
C LEU A 740 6.61 -3.52 26.19
N GLN A 741 6.93 -4.00 27.40
CA GLN A 741 6.19 -3.63 28.61
C GLN A 741 6.23 -2.12 28.82
N GLN A 742 7.43 -1.52 28.77
CA GLN A 742 7.61 -0.08 28.89
C GLN A 742 6.86 0.68 27.80
N ALA A 743 6.92 0.23 26.54
CA ALA A 743 6.19 0.84 25.44
C ALA A 743 4.67 0.79 25.67
N LEU A 744 4.13 -0.34 26.14
CA LEU A 744 2.71 -0.47 26.48
C LEU A 744 2.31 0.44 27.67
N LEU A 745 3.20 0.67 28.64
CA LEU A 745 2.92 1.53 29.79
C LEU A 745 3.10 3.02 29.52
N THR A 746 4.01 3.39 28.62
CA THR A 746 4.40 4.79 28.37
C THR A 746 3.80 5.36 27.09
N MET A 747 3.71 4.58 26.01
CA MET A 747 3.29 5.07 24.70
C MET A 747 1.77 5.17 24.57
N GLY A 748 1.34 6.32 24.08
CA GLY A 748 -0.06 6.70 23.99
C GLY A 748 -0.61 7.41 25.24
N GLY A 749 -1.68 8.18 25.05
CA GLY A 749 -2.31 8.94 26.13
C GLY A 749 -3.31 8.14 26.96
N ARG A 750 -3.75 8.70 28.09
CA ARG A 750 -4.86 8.17 28.93
C ARG A 750 -6.18 7.95 28.17
N ASN A 751 -6.29 8.50 26.96
CA ASN A 751 -7.45 8.37 26.09
C ASN A 751 -7.51 7.03 25.35
N LEU A 752 -6.39 6.31 25.24
CA LEU A 752 -6.35 4.99 24.62
C LEU A 752 -7.11 3.98 25.47
N TYR A 753 -7.82 3.08 24.82
CA TYR A 753 -8.85 2.32 25.53
C TYR A 753 -8.33 1.22 26.46
N TYR A 754 -7.08 0.78 26.30
CA TYR A 754 -6.51 -0.35 27.06
C TYR A 754 -5.94 0.08 28.41
N ARG A 755 -5.74 1.39 28.59
CA ARG A 755 -5.53 2.04 29.88
C ARG A 755 -6.88 2.53 30.41
#